data_AF-A0A4Q9DF04-F1
#
_entry.id   AF-A0A4Q9DF04-F1
#
_cell.length_a   1.000
_cell.length_b   1.000
_cell.length_c   1.000
_cell.angle_alpha   90.00
_cell.angle_beta   90.00
_cell.angle_gamma   90.00
#
_symmetry.space_group_name_H-M   'P 1'
#
loop_
_entity.id
_entity.type
_entity.pdbx_description
1 polymer ?
#
loop_
_entity_poly.entity_id
_entity_poly.type
_entity_poly.pdbx_seq_one_letter_code
_entity_poly.pdbx_strand_id
1 'polypeptide(L)'
;MKRTGMMHKWLSTVAACVLSFAIAAGGIGLPQTANADAVWDRWQAAEKAVNAGNTAGAIPHWKFLVDYYVSAGDWENAALFCGKLDSYYDQAGQYDDAIRYYELENEYWLKAGKDWGAVKIQRAEQIRTTVDAYMSVTDEEVLRKNAAPASGKLAKFEPEYGLYIGLYSEQDPEMQNYFNRAEKVYGKKHAIYLAYSQVGKDFPKAYAQRAKEAGGALQIAWEPGDGLDSVQDNDYLHKWAREAKASGIPIFLRYASEMNGNWVVWHGDPDKYIEKFRLVHDVMAKEAPNVAMVWSPNDVPAHSMDPYYPGDDYVDWVGVSLYTEPYENGDPNADNMQATSPVERLDELYRTYADRKPIMISETAVSHYAHRAEESFTDWALLNMDRLYKVMPFKYPRLKAITWYNVDLKDRESRNNYLLSANPDMKAAYTQIISNPYYLSEVKNGAKPAGDLGFVKADGSVSFAKKTRINPFVKTPDVSIGKLEYVLNGATVATQTTAPYGIELNAGQVPDGSVLTLNVYNKDGEKTSGKSFPLSSQVSVSINGKDQRYEQPPVIINSSTLAPLRAIFESFGASVSWNAETKTATAKKGPTTVVLSIGDDIAYKNGAPVKLDTPAQLVNGYTMAPARFVGETFGGTVNYDGTSRTVQITASGLQASAQSGKAGDTLRAAQFGLSASADPAVSGGPASPATLGGASPGALQPASSGSASLDASLSASSASSGAALAPHPAAVASSSDAAAALPEQTNNPGTFVSGVISTAAQFAAAFFRTLQAVVSLPA
;
A
#
# COMPACT_ATOMS: atom_id res chain seq x y z
N MET A 1 16.25 26.12 -56.89
CA MET A 1 17.37 26.22 -57.86
C MET A 1 18.38 25.13 -57.51
N LYS A 2 18.33 23.94 -58.12
CA LYS A 2 19.05 23.47 -59.35
C LYS A 2 20.58 23.61 -59.32
N ARG A 3 21.30 22.49 -59.08
CA ARG A 3 22.26 21.77 -59.99
C ARG A 3 23.15 20.84 -59.14
N THR A 4 23.05 19.50 -59.09
CA THR A 4 23.31 18.38 -60.05
C THR A 4 24.76 18.15 -60.49
N GLY A 5 25.25 16.93 -60.23
CA GLY A 5 26.36 16.20 -60.89
C GLY A 5 27.42 15.69 -59.89
N MET A 6 27.89 14.44 -59.84
CA MET A 6 27.75 13.26 -60.70
C MET A 6 28.31 12.01 -59.94
N MET A 7 27.94 10.81 -60.41
CA MET A 7 28.08 9.45 -59.84
C MET A 7 29.51 8.92 -59.63
N HIS A 8 29.74 8.00 -58.67
CA HIS A 8 30.18 6.58 -58.88
C HIS A 8 30.35 5.76 -57.55
N LYS A 9 29.43 4.81 -57.32
CA LYS A 9 29.59 3.34 -57.10
C LYS A 9 30.57 2.73 -56.02
N TRP A 10 29.93 1.93 -55.13
CA TRP A 10 30.32 0.65 -54.44
C TRP A 10 30.90 0.60 -53.00
N LEU A 11 30.50 -0.47 -52.30
CA LEU A 11 30.50 -0.82 -50.86
C LEU A 11 31.88 -1.01 -50.16
N SER A 12 31.85 -0.94 -48.80
CA SER A 12 32.39 -1.90 -47.79
C SER A 12 33.31 -1.34 -46.68
N THR A 13 32.86 -1.46 -45.42
CA THR A 13 33.55 -2.02 -44.22
C THR A 13 34.69 -1.27 -43.48
N VAL A 14 34.38 -0.95 -42.21
CA VAL A 14 35.13 -1.10 -40.93
C VAL A 14 36.65 -1.27 -40.98
N ALA A 15 37.38 -0.35 -40.32
CA ALA A 15 38.41 -0.60 -39.28
C ALA A 15 39.48 0.52 -39.29
N ALA A 16 39.51 1.34 -38.23
CA ALA A 16 40.65 2.18 -37.92
C ALA A 16 41.05 1.92 -36.46
N CYS A 17 42.24 1.35 -36.29
CA CYS A 17 43.25 1.65 -35.25
C CYS A 17 44.11 0.42 -34.92
N VAL A 18 45.21 0.26 -35.65
CA VAL A 18 46.45 -0.33 -35.13
C VAL A 18 47.62 0.49 -35.70
N LEU A 19 48.42 1.08 -34.81
CA LEU A 19 49.87 1.34 -34.85
C LEU A 19 50.15 2.34 -33.70
N SER A 20 51.11 2.19 -32.76
CA SER A 20 52.35 1.41 -32.71
C SER A 20 52.90 1.37 -31.27
N PHE A 21 53.61 0.31 -30.91
CA PHE A 21 54.76 0.32 -29.98
C PHE A 21 56.03 0.16 -30.86
N ALA A 22 57.24 0.65 -30.60
CA ALA A 22 57.84 1.61 -29.66
C ALA A 22 59.31 1.81 -30.11
N ILE A 23 59.91 3.00 -29.94
CA ILE A 23 61.36 3.15 -29.69
C ILE A 23 61.56 4.30 -28.70
N ALA A 24 62.31 4.01 -27.64
CA ALA A 24 62.63 4.91 -26.53
C ALA A 24 63.65 5.99 -26.89
N ALA A 25 63.39 7.23 -26.44
CA ALA A 25 64.43 8.18 -26.05
C ALA A 25 63.82 9.23 -25.11
N GLY A 26 64.35 9.28 -23.88
CA GLY A 26 64.27 10.35 -22.87
C GLY A 26 63.07 11.31 -22.85
N GLY A 27 62.25 11.22 -21.80
CA GLY A 27 61.36 12.32 -21.44
C GLY A 27 60.24 11.91 -20.50
N ILE A 28 60.46 12.12 -19.20
CA ILE A 28 59.46 12.30 -18.14
C ILE A 28 58.40 11.18 -18.05
N GLY A 29 58.69 10.19 -17.19
CA GLY A 29 57.70 9.21 -16.78
C GLY A 29 56.51 9.86 -16.09
N LEU A 30 55.32 9.56 -16.59
CA LEU A 30 54.09 9.55 -15.81
C LEU A 30 53.71 8.09 -15.56
N PRO A 31 53.38 7.68 -14.33
CA PRO A 31 53.22 6.27 -14.00
C PRO A 31 51.85 5.76 -14.49
N GLN A 32 51.84 4.79 -15.40
CA GLN A 32 50.60 4.13 -15.84
C GLN A 32 50.64 2.60 -15.73
N THR A 33 51.52 2.02 -14.91
CA THR A 33 51.77 0.57 -14.90
C THR A 33 51.67 -0.13 -13.54
N ALA A 34 51.12 0.51 -12.50
CA ALA A 34 50.99 -0.12 -11.17
C ALA A 34 49.59 -0.69 -10.86
N ASN A 35 48.54 -0.20 -11.52
CA ASN A 35 47.15 -0.55 -11.17
C ASN A 35 46.57 -1.74 -11.94
N ALA A 36 47.02 -2.02 -13.17
CA ALA A 36 46.52 -3.14 -13.96
C ALA A 36 46.85 -4.50 -13.32
N ASP A 37 48.07 -4.62 -12.76
CA ASP A 37 48.52 -5.81 -12.05
C ASP A 37 47.67 -6.07 -10.80
N ALA A 38 47.36 -5.02 -10.03
CA ALA A 38 46.54 -5.14 -8.81
C ALA A 38 45.10 -5.58 -9.08
N VAL A 39 44.47 -5.12 -10.16
CA VAL A 39 43.10 -5.51 -10.54
C VAL A 39 43.08 -6.97 -10.99
N TRP A 40 44.03 -7.35 -11.85
CA TRP A 40 44.15 -8.72 -12.35
C TRP A 40 44.46 -9.71 -11.23
N ASP A 41 45.38 -9.38 -10.34
CA ASP A 41 45.72 -10.19 -9.17
C ASP A 41 44.52 -10.39 -8.24
N ARG A 42 43.75 -9.32 -8.02
CA ARG A 42 42.53 -9.38 -7.19
C ARG A 42 41.46 -10.25 -7.84
N TRP A 43 41.29 -10.13 -9.15
CA TRP A 43 40.37 -10.97 -9.90
C TRP A 43 40.75 -12.45 -9.85
N GLN A 44 42.01 -12.78 -10.14
CA GLN A 44 42.52 -14.15 -10.06
C GLN A 44 42.40 -14.75 -8.65
N ALA A 45 42.68 -13.95 -7.62
CA ALA A 45 42.52 -14.39 -6.24
C ALA A 45 41.05 -14.68 -5.89
N ALA A 46 40.12 -13.85 -6.38
CA ALA A 46 38.68 -14.07 -6.21
C ALA A 46 38.23 -15.37 -6.89
N GLU A 47 38.61 -15.59 -8.15
CA GLU A 47 38.28 -16.82 -8.88
C GLU A 47 38.88 -18.06 -8.23
N LYS A 48 40.14 -17.99 -7.81
CA LYS A 48 40.80 -19.09 -7.10
C LYS A 48 40.04 -19.46 -5.82
N ALA A 49 39.54 -18.46 -5.09
CA ALA A 49 38.76 -18.69 -3.89
C ALA A 49 37.42 -19.38 -4.21
N VAL A 50 36.68 -18.89 -5.22
CA VAL A 50 35.42 -19.51 -5.67
C VAL A 50 35.63 -20.96 -6.15
N ASN A 51 36.64 -21.19 -6.99
CA ASN A 51 36.95 -22.51 -7.54
C ASN A 51 37.40 -23.51 -6.46
N ALA A 52 37.93 -23.02 -5.34
CA ALA A 52 38.25 -23.82 -4.17
C ALA A 52 37.04 -24.08 -3.26
N GLY A 53 35.83 -23.64 -3.63
CA GLY A 53 34.63 -23.72 -2.79
C GLY A 53 34.63 -22.73 -1.62
N ASN A 54 35.57 -21.77 -1.58
CA ASN A 54 35.69 -20.74 -0.55
C ASN A 54 35.21 -19.38 -1.10
N THR A 55 33.93 -19.29 -1.42
CA THR A 55 33.33 -18.04 -1.94
C THR A 55 33.48 -16.87 -0.96
N ALA A 56 33.47 -17.15 0.36
CA ALA A 56 33.72 -16.14 1.40
C ALA A 56 35.10 -15.47 1.24
N GLY A 57 36.11 -16.25 0.82
CA GLY A 57 37.45 -15.75 0.52
C GLY A 57 37.51 -14.80 -0.68
N ALA A 58 36.51 -14.80 -1.57
CA ALA A 58 36.44 -13.91 -2.72
C ALA A 58 35.90 -12.51 -2.38
N ILE A 59 35.15 -12.36 -1.28
CA ILE A 59 34.47 -11.11 -0.90
C ILE A 59 35.41 -9.90 -0.84
N PRO A 60 36.57 -9.95 -0.13
CA PRO A 60 37.44 -8.78 -0.05
C PRO A 60 37.99 -8.34 -1.41
N HIS A 61 38.12 -9.29 -2.34
CA HIS A 61 38.57 -9.04 -3.70
C HIS A 61 37.46 -8.42 -4.54
N TRP A 62 36.23 -8.92 -4.47
CA TRP A 62 35.10 -8.30 -5.17
C TRP A 62 34.81 -6.89 -4.67
N LYS A 63 34.87 -6.64 -3.35
CA LYS A 63 34.72 -5.28 -2.80
C LYS A 63 35.78 -4.32 -3.35
N PHE A 64 37.04 -4.75 -3.37
CA PHE A 64 38.13 -3.98 -3.98
C PHE A 64 37.85 -3.69 -5.46
N LEU A 65 37.36 -4.69 -6.22
CA LEU A 65 37.06 -4.52 -7.64
C LEU A 65 35.90 -3.54 -7.87
N VAL A 66 34.84 -3.61 -7.07
CA VAL A 66 33.75 -2.62 -7.10
C VAL A 66 34.32 -1.20 -6.90
N ASP A 67 35.04 -0.97 -5.81
CA ASP A 67 35.59 0.36 -5.49
C ASP A 67 36.53 0.88 -6.60
N TYR A 68 37.37 -0.01 -7.15
CA TYR A 68 38.26 0.31 -8.27
C TYR A 68 37.48 0.74 -9.51
N TYR A 69 36.53 -0.08 -9.97
CA TYR A 69 35.78 0.21 -11.20
C TYR A 69 34.88 1.44 -11.07
N VAL A 70 34.29 1.65 -9.90
CA VAL A 70 33.58 2.91 -9.57
C VAL A 70 34.52 4.11 -9.70
N SER A 71 35.73 4.03 -9.14
CA SER A 71 36.72 5.12 -9.23
C SER A 71 37.19 5.39 -10.66
N ALA A 72 37.18 4.37 -11.52
CA ALA A 72 37.56 4.46 -12.92
C ALA A 72 36.39 4.89 -13.84
N GLY A 73 35.15 4.98 -13.31
CA GLY A 73 33.95 5.26 -14.11
C GLY A 73 33.51 4.08 -14.99
N ASP A 74 34.00 2.87 -14.71
CA ASP A 74 33.63 1.63 -15.39
C ASP A 74 32.42 0.99 -14.68
N TRP A 75 31.25 1.51 -15.01
CA TRP A 75 30.00 1.15 -14.33
C TRP A 75 29.55 -0.29 -14.64
N GLU A 76 29.87 -0.82 -15.82
CA GLU A 76 29.50 -2.20 -16.18
C GLU A 76 30.23 -3.20 -15.30
N ASN A 77 31.56 -3.06 -15.15
CA ASN A 77 32.31 -3.96 -14.28
C ASN A 77 31.97 -3.75 -12.81
N ALA A 78 31.72 -2.52 -12.36
CA ALA A 78 31.24 -2.27 -11.01
C ALA A 78 29.92 -3.01 -10.73
N ALA A 79 28.95 -2.94 -11.64
CA ALA A 79 27.68 -3.66 -11.54
C ALA A 79 27.88 -5.18 -11.49
N LEU A 80 28.75 -5.73 -12.34
CA LEU A 80 29.03 -7.17 -12.37
C LEU A 80 29.61 -7.70 -11.05
N PHE A 81 30.47 -6.93 -10.37
CA PHE A 81 31.01 -7.33 -9.06
C PHE A 81 30.02 -7.09 -7.92
N CYS A 82 29.13 -6.10 -8.02
CA CYS A 82 27.98 -5.99 -7.13
C CYS A 82 27.09 -7.24 -7.23
N GLY A 83 26.77 -7.69 -8.45
CA GLY A 83 26.02 -8.92 -8.73
C GLY A 83 26.61 -10.21 -8.13
N LYS A 84 27.92 -10.23 -7.87
CA LYS A 84 28.57 -11.36 -7.16
C LYS A 84 28.41 -11.22 -5.64
N LEU A 85 28.49 -10.00 -5.13
CA LEU A 85 28.36 -9.70 -3.71
C LEU A 85 26.91 -9.88 -3.24
N ASP A 86 25.92 -9.34 -3.96
CA ASP A 86 24.51 -9.51 -3.59
C ASP A 86 24.10 -10.98 -3.56
N SER A 87 24.42 -11.74 -4.61
CA SER A 87 24.09 -13.16 -4.69
C SER A 87 24.72 -13.97 -3.56
N TYR A 88 25.95 -13.63 -3.16
CA TYR A 88 26.59 -14.29 -2.01
C TYR A 88 25.86 -13.97 -0.71
N TYR A 89 25.60 -12.68 -0.46
CA TYR A 89 24.99 -12.22 0.78
C TYR A 89 23.54 -12.68 0.92
N ASP A 90 22.77 -12.72 -0.16
CA ASP A 90 21.39 -13.24 -0.19
C ASP A 90 21.37 -14.72 0.18
N GLN A 91 22.23 -15.54 -0.45
CA GLN A 91 22.37 -16.97 -0.13
C GLN A 91 22.85 -17.23 1.31
N ALA A 92 23.65 -16.32 1.87
CA ALA A 92 24.12 -16.40 3.25
C ALA A 92 23.10 -15.88 4.28
N GLY A 93 21.94 -15.38 3.86
CA GLY A 93 20.94 -14.75 4.74
C GLY A 93 21.38 -13.40 5.32
N GLN A 94 22.43 -12.79 4.76
CA GLN A 94 22.98 -11.50 5.16
C GLN A 94 22.26 -10.38 4.39
N TYR A 95 20.95 -10.24 4.62
CA TYR A 95 20.06 -9.45 3.76
C TYR A 95 20.41 -7.97 3.68
N ASP A 96 20.90 -7.34 4.75
CA ASP A 96 21.28 -5.91 4.72
C ASP A 96 22.43 -5.64 3.72
N ASP A 97 23.44 -6.52 3.69
CA ASP A 97 24.51 -6.44 2.71
C ASP A 97 24.01 -6.79 1.31
N ALA A 98 23.15 -7.80 1.17
CA ALA A 98 22.57 -8.20 -0.11
C ALA A 98 21.78 -7.05 -0.77
N ILE A 99 20.87 -6.42 -0.01
CA ILE A 99 20.06 -5.28 -0.45
C ILE A 99 20.96 -4.15 -0.93
N ARG A 100 21.99 -3.79 -0.15
CA ARG A 100 22.94 -2.74 -0.53
C ARG A 100 23.57 -3.03 -1.89
N TYR A 101 24.02 -4.26 -2.14
CA TYR A 101 24.67 -4.60 -3.40
C TYR A 101 23.68 -4.73 -4.57
N TYR A 102 22.44 -5.17 -4.35
CA TYR A 102 21.39 -5.11 -5.37
C TYR A 102 21.07 -3.66 -5.78
N GLU A 103 20.98 -2.74 -4.81
CA GLU A 103 20.77 -1.31 -5.08
C GLU A 103 21.94 -0.69 -5.86
N LEU A 104 23.18 -1.02 -5.47
CA LEU A 104 24.38 -0.56 -6.18
C LEU A 104 24.49 -1.17 -7.58
N GLU A 105 24.17 -2.46 -7.75
CA GLU A 105 24.12 -3.11 -9.07
C GLU A 105 23.17 -2.34 -9.99
N ASN A 106 21.96 -2.03 -9.51
CA ASN A 106 20.99 -1.24 -10.27
C ASN A 106 21.48 0.17 -10.57
N GLU A 107 22.03 0.88 -9.58
CA GLU A 107 22.60 2.22 -9.79
C GLU A 107 23.67 2.23 -10.87
N TYR A 108 24.57 1.24 -10.87
CA TYR A 108 25.67 1.14 -11.81
C TYR A 108 25.20 0.71 -13.21
N TRP A 109 24.21 -0.17 -13.32
CA TRP A 109 23.59 -0.44 -14.63
C TRP A 109 22.95 0.81 -15.23
N LEU A 110 22.22 1.59 -14.43
CA LEU A 110 21.61 2.86 -14.89
C LEU A 110 22.68 3.86 -15.36
N LYS A 111 23.79 3.98 -14.62
CA LYS A 111 24.95 4.80 -15.03
C LYS A 111 25.63 4.30 -16.32
N ALA A 112 25.55 3.00 -16.61
CA ALA A 112 25.98 2.41 -17.86
C ALA A 112 24.96 2.55 -19.02
N GLY A 113 23.80 3.18 -18.77
CA GLY A 113 22.73 3.32 -19.77
C GLY A 113 21.93 2.04 -19.99
N LYS A 114 21.90 1.14 -19.01
CA LYS A 114 21.15 -0.14 -19.04
C LYS A 114 20.19 -0.22 -17.86
N ASP A 115 19.07 -0.90 -18.03
CA ASP A 115 18.05 -1.13 -16.99
C ASP A 115 18.13 -2.54 -16.38
N TRP A 116 19.23 -3.26 -16.65
CA TRP A 116 19.40 -4.68 -16.28
C TRP A 116 19.30 -4.96 -14.78
N GLY A 117 19.45 -3.95 -13.92
CA GLY A 117 19.28 -4.05 -12.48
C GLY A 117 17.83 -3.94 -11.97
N ALA A 118 16.84 -3.66 -12.81
CA ALA A 118 15.46 -3.43 -12.36
C ALA A 118 14.87 -4.65 -11.61
N VAL A 119 15.13 -5.86 -12.12
CA VAL A 119 14.71 -7.13 -11.47
C VAL A 119 15.40 -7.34 -10.11
N LYS A 120 16.61 -6.80 -9.94
CA LYS A 120 17.39 -6.90 -8.69
C LYS A 120 16.78 -6.08 -7.57
N ILE A 121 16.21 -4.92 -7.90
CA ILE A 121 15.46 -4.10 -6.94
C ILE A 121 14.23 -4.84 -6.42
N GLN A 122 13.52 -5.60 -7.29
CA GLN A 122 12.41 -6.42 -6.83
C GLN A 122 12.85 -7.45 -5.79
N ARG A 123 13.99 -8.12 -6.01
CA ARG A 123 14.55 -9.05 -5.02
C ARG A 123 14.98 -8.34 -3.73
N ALA A 124 15.66 -7.20 -3.84
CA ALA A 124 16.03 -6.37 -2.69
C ALA A 124 14.79 -6.03 -1.84
N GLU A 125 13.68 -5.68 -2.48
CA GLU A 125 12.42 -5.40 -1.79
C GLU A 125 11.76 -6.63 -1.18
N GLN A 126 11.91 -7.82 -1.76
CA GLN A 126 11.42 -9.07 -1.15
C GLN A 126 12.15 -9.42 0.16
N ILE A 127 13.47 -9.18 0.21
CA ILE A 127 14.30 -9.52 1.39
C ILE A 127 14.43 -8.37 2.38
N ARG A 128 13.93 -7.17 2.06
CA ARG A 128 13.94 -6.05 2.99
C ARG A 128 13.01 -6.31 4.16
N THR A 129 13.55 -6.24 5.37
CA THR A 129 12.72 -6.24 6.58
C THR A 129 12.16 -4.85 6.82
N THR A 130 10.84 -4.74 6.84
CA THR A 130 10.12 -3.51 7.22
C THR A 130 9.38 -3.76 8.52
N VAL A 131 9.62 -2.90 9.53
CA VAL A 131 8.81 -2.86 10.76
C VAL A 131 8.36 -1.41 10.93
N ASP A 132 7.07 -1.18 10.92
CA ASP A 132 6.45 0.13 11.17
C ASP A 132 5.20 -0.05 12.06
N ALA A 133 4.73 1.04 12.65
CA ALA A 133 3.53 1.06 13.47
C ALA A 133 2.70 2.30 13.14
N TYR A 134 1.39 2.12 13.05
CA TYR A 134 0.41 3.16 12.82
C TYR A 134 -0.60 3.18 13.96
N MET A 135 -1.05 4.36 14.37
CA MET A 135 -1.98 4.52 15.46
C MET A 135 -3.25 5.25 15.05
N SER A 136 -4.39 4.85 15.61
CA SER A 136 -5.66 5.51 15.37
C SER A 136 -5.69 6.91 15.98
N VAL A 137 -6.22 7.88 15.26
CA VAL A 137 -6.33 9.28 15.67
C VAL A 137 -7.74 9.78 15.42
N THR A 138 -8.20 10.63 16.35
CA THR A 138 -9.51 11.28 16.28
C THR A 138 -9.42 12.80 16.19
N ASP A 139 -8.23 13.35 15.99
CA ASP A 139 -8.04 14.77 15.72
C ASP A 139 -8.22 15.02 14.22
N GLU A 140 -9.39 15.55 13.84
CA GLU A 140 -9.74 15.84 12.46
C GLU A 140 -8.72 16.74 11.75
N GLU A 141 -8.13 17.71 12.44
CA GLU A 141 -7.16 18.63 11.84
C GLU A 141 -5.85 17.92 11.50
N VAL A 142 -5.43 16.98 12.36
CA VAL A 142 -4.28 16.10 12.06
C VAL A 142 -4.57 15.24 10.84
N LEU A 143 -5.75 14.62 10.78
CA LEU A 143 -6.16 13.77 9.66
C LEU A 143 -6.22 14.55 8.35
N ARG A 144 -6.88 15.72 8.36
CA ARG A 144 -6.99 16.63 7.23
C ARG A 144 -5.62 17.07 6.73
N LYS A 145 -4.74 17.53 7.62
CA LYS A 145 -3.40 18.00 7.26
C LYS A 145 -2.54 16.87 6.66
N ASN A 146 -2.62 15.67 7.24
CA ASN A 146 -1.86 14.51 6.76
C ASN A 146 -2.30 14.05 5.36
N ALA A 147 -3.57 14.28 5.03
CA ALA A 147 -4.21 13.77 3.81
C ALA A 147 -4.37 14.83 2.71
N ALA A 148 -4.01 16.09 2.98
CA ALA A 148 -4.14 17.22 2.07
C ALA A 148 -3.04 17.22 0.97
N PRO A 149 -3.35 17.71 -0.24
CA PRO A 149 -2.33 17.95 -1.26
C PRO A 149 -1.43 19.12 -0.86
N ALA A 150 -0.23 19.21 -1.45
CA ALA A 150 0.71 20.30 -1.17
C ALA A 150 0.14 21.69 -1.52
N SER A 151 -0.76 21.76 -2.49
CA SER A 151 -1.46 22.99 -2.89
C SER A 151 -2.59 23.41 -1.92
N GLY A 152 -3.03 22.51 -1.04
CA GLY A 152 -4.21 22.68 -0.20
C GLY A 152 -5.56 22.60 -0.93
N LYS A 153 -5.58 22.46 -2.27
CA LYS A 153 -6.80 22.38 -3.09
C LYS A 153 -7.08 20.94 -3.51
N LEU A 154 -8.24 20.42 -3.11
CA LEU A 154 -8.71 19.09 -3.52
C LEU A 154 -9.02 19.05 -5.03
N ALA A 155 -8.65 17.94 -5.68
CA ALA A 155 -9.03 17.59 -7.04
C ALA A 155 -10.51 17.17 -7.14
N LYS A 156 -11.02 17.01 -8.36
CA LYS A 156 -12.41 16.61 -8.61
C LYS A 156 -12.72 15.27 -7.95
N PHE A 157 -13.78 15.23 -7.15
CA PHE A 157 -14.22 14.04 -6.39
C PHE A 157 -13.26 13.57 -5.32
N GLU A 158 -12.25 14.36 -4.97
CA GLU A 158 -11.28 13.95 -3.96
C GLU A 158 -11.87 14.06 -2.55
N PRO A 159 -11.80 13.00 -1.71
CA PRO A 159 -12.16 13.10 -0.31
C PRO A 159 -11.09 13.88 0.46
N GLU A 160 -11.51 14.64 1.47
CA GLU A 160 -10.60 15.39 2.35
C GLU A 160 -9.65 14.42 3.08
N TYR A 161 -10.21 13.35 3.65
CA TYR A 161 -9.51 12.17 4.16
C TYR A 161 -10.45 10.95 4.11
N GLY A 162 -9.94 9.75 4.39
CA GLY A 162 -10.65 8.50 4.13
C GLY A 162 -10.42 7.97 2.71
N LEU A 163 -11.06 6.86 2.39
CA LEU A 163 -10.78 6.09 1.16
C LEU A 163 -12.05 5.52 0.55
N TYR A 164 -12.29 5.74 -0.74
CA TYR A 164 -13.37 5.08 -1.48
C TYR A 164 -13.06 3.60 -1.72
N ILE A 165 -14.04 2.75 -1.44
CA ILE A 165 -13.98 1.34 -1.85
C ILE A 165 -14.67 1.16 -3.20
N GLY A 166 -13.99 0.48 -4.11
CA GLY A 166 -14.46 0.15 -5.44
C GLY A 166 -14.56 -1.35 -5.68
N LEU A 167 -15.38 -1.75 -6.65
CA LEU A 167 -15.59 -3.15 -6.99
C LEU A 167 -15.84 -3.35 -8.50
N TYR A 168 -15.11 -4.27 -9.11
CA TYR A 168 -15.55 -4.96 -10.33
C TYR A 168 -16.27 -6.25 -9.92
N SER A 169 -17.51 -6.45 -10.34
CA SER A 169 -18.36 -7.56 -9.84
C SER A 169 -19.12 -8.32 -10.92
N GLU A 170 -18.74 -8.17 -12.19
CA GLU A 170 -19.51 -8.76 -13.29
C GLU A 170 -19.52 -10.29 -13.25
N GLN A 171 -18.38 -10.89 -12.87
CA GLN A 171 -18.21 -12.35 -12.80
C GLN A 171 -18.50 -12.93 -11.40
N ASP A 172 -19.00 -12.12 -10.47
CA ASP A 172 -19.40 -12.59 -9.16
C ASP A 172 -20.85 -13.13 -9.18
N PRO A 173 -21.05 -14.44 -8.99
CA PRO A 173 -22.37 -15.07 -9.08
C PRO A 173 -23.36 -14.57 -8.02
N GLU A 174 -22.89 -14.03 -6.89
CA GLU A 174 -23.76 -13.47 -5.87
C GLU A 174 -24.28 -12.07 -6.26
N MET A 175 -23.43 -11.29 -6.93
CA MET A 175 -23.76 -9.95 -7.42
C MET A 175 -24.63 -9.98 -8.67
N GLN A 176 -24.48 -10.99 -9.54
CA GLN A 176 -25.23 -11.12 -10.80
C GLN A 176 -25.18 -9.83 -11.65
N ASN A 177 -24.07 -9.10 -11.57
CA ASN A 177 -23.87 -7.80 -12.21
C ASN A 177 -24.89 -6.71 -11.82
N TYR A 178 -25.47 -6.78 -10.62
CA TYR A 178 -26.31 -5.73 -10.01
C TYR A 178 -25.57 -5.04 -8.86
N PHE A 179 -25.10 -3.83 -9.10
CA PHE A 179 -24.28 -3.07 -8.14
C PHE A 179 -24.98 -2.79 -6.80
N ASN A 180 -26.30 -2.60 -6.81
CA ASN A 180 -27.10 -2.37 -5.60
C ASN A 180 -27.18 -3.60 -4.66
N ARG A 181 -26.67 -4.77 -5.06
CA ARG A 181 -26.55 -5.95 -4.19
C ARG A 181 -25.33 -5.93 -3.29
N ALA A 182 -24.37 -5.03 -3.54
CA ALA A 182 -23.11 -4.98 -2.80
C ALA A 182 -23.31 -4.95 -1.27
N GLU A 183 -24.27 -4.16 -0.78
CA GLU A 183 -24.58 -4.07 0.65
C GLU A 183 -25.09 -5.39 1.23
N LYS A 184 -25.91 -6.12 0.46
CA LYS A 184 -26.41 -7.43 0.87
C LYS A 184 -25.31 -8.50 0.87
N VAL A 185 -24.41 -8.45 -0.09
CA VAL A 185 -23.36 -9.48 -0.30
C VAL A 185 -22.15 -9.25 0.60
N TYR A 186 -21.73 -7.99 0.76
CA TYR A 186 -20.50 -7.57 1.42
C TYR A 186 -20.74 -6.70 2.66
N GLY A 187 -21.99 -6.52 3.09
CA GLY A 187 -22.34 -5.76 4.30
C GLY A 187 -22.21 -4.25 4.19
N LYS A 188 -21.76 -3.72 3.03
CA LYS A 188 -21.61 -2.28 2.78
C LYS A 188 -21.72 -1.95 1.29
N LYS A 189 -22.22 -0.76 0.98
CA LYS A 189 -22.23 -0.22 -0.39
C LYS A 189 -20.83 0.17 -0.83
N HIS A 190 -20.49 -0.07 -2.09
CA HIS A 190 -19.26 0.43 -2.69
C HIS A 190 -19.48 1.81 -3.29
N ALA A 191 -18.47 2.68 -3.18
CA ALA A 191 -18.53 4.03 -3.72
C ALA A 191 -18.33 4.04 -5.24
N ILE A 192 -17.51 3.11 -5.76
CA ILE A 192 -17.10 3.05 -7.17
C ILE A 192 -17.39 1.65 -7.71
N TYR A 193 -17.98 1.56 -8.90
CA TYR A 193 -18.15 0.29 -9.61
C TYR A 193 -17.38 0.33 -10.93
N LEU A 194 -16.51 -0.65 -11.16
CA LEU A 194 -15.71 -0.74 -12.39
C LEU A 194 -16.50 -1.48 -13.48
N ALA A 195 -16.46 -0.93 -14.70
CA ALA A 195 -16.92 -1.57 -15.92
C ALA A 195 -15.93 -1.30 -17.07
N TYR A 196 -15.84 -2.24 -18.01
CA TYR A 196 -15.01 -2.09 -19.21
C TYR A 196 -15.86 -1.65 -20.40
N SER A 197 -15.28 -0.84 -21.27
CA SER A 197 -15.88 -0.38 -22.53
C SER A 197 -14.77 -0.16 -23.57
N GLN A 198 -15.11 -0.27 -24.85
CA GLN A 198 -14.16 -0.05 -25.94
C GLN A 198 -14.45 1.30 -26.62
N VAL A 199 -13.41 1.96 -27.11
CA VAL A 199 -13.57 3.09 -28.04
C VAL A 199 -14.29 2.59 -29.31
N GLY A 200 -15.17 3.42 -29.86
CA GLY A 200 -16.08 3.05 -30.95
C GLY A 200 -17.40 2.40 -30.51
N LYS A 201 -17.59 2.11 -29.22
CA LYS A 201 -18.87 1.60 -28.67
C LYS A 201 -19.67 2.71 -27.98
N ASP A 202 -21.00 2.64 -28.08
CA ASP A 202 -21.89 3.58 -27.41
C ASP A 202 -21.61 3.64 -25.89
N PHE A 203 -21.94 4.78 -25.27
CA PHE A 203 -21.77 4.97 -23.82
C PHE A 203 -22.46 3.84 -23.03
N PRO A 204 -21.80 3.23 -22.01
CA PRO A 204 -22.32 2.09 -21.25
C PRO A 204 -23.49 2.44 -20.32
N LYS A 205 -24.64 2.82 -20.89
CA LYS A 205 -25.84 3.30 -20.17
C LYS A 205 -26.34 2.32 -19.11
N ALA A 206 -26.28 1.01 -19.38
CA ALA A 206 -26.72 0.00 -18.43
C ALA A 206 -25.88 0.00 -17.15
N TYR A 207 -24.56 0.10 -17.26
CA TYR A 207 -23.66 0.18 -16.10
C TYR A 207 -23.84 1.51 -15.36
N ALA A 208 -23.99 2.62 -16.08
CA ALA A 208 -24.27 3.92 -15.46
C ALA A 208 -25.60 3.91 -14.68
N GLN A 209 -26.64 3.28 -15.23
CA GLN A 209 -27.93 3.12 -14.54
C GLN A 209 -27.80 2.25 -13.29
N ARG A 210 -27.07 1.13 -13.35
CA ARG A 210 -26.81 0.26 -12.19
C ARG A 210 -26.03 0.97 -11.09
N ALA A 211 -25.02 1.77 -11.46
CA ALA A 211 -24.25 2.58 -10.51
C ALA A 211 -25.15 3.63 -9.84
N LYS A 212 -26.00 4.29 -10.62
CA LYS A 212 -27.00 5.25 -10.11
C LYS A 212 -27.99 4.60 -9.14
N GLU A 213 -28.50 3.41 -9.44
CA GLU A 213 -29.39 2.65 -8.56
C GLU A 213 -28.70 2.21 -7.26
N ALA A 214 -27.40 1.94 -7.31
CA ALA A 214 -26.60 1.63 -6.13
C ALA A 214 -26.27 2.90 -5.29
N GLY A 215 -26.44 4.09 -5.85
CA GLY A 215 -25.99 5.35 -5.25
C GLY A 215 -24.48 5.57 -5.34
N GLY A 216 -23.80 4.91 -6.28
CA GLY A 216 -22.36 4.97 -6.47
C GLY A 216 -21.93 5.71 -7.75
N ALA A 217 -20.61 5.81 -7.91
CA ALA A 217 -19.95 6.28 -9.12
C ALA A 217 -19.63 5.11 -10.07
N LEU A 218 -19.38 5.44 -11.33
CA LEU A 218 -18.92 4.49 -12.34
C LEU A 218 -17.46 4.77 -12.69
N GLN A 219 -16.58 3.80 -12.49
CA GLN A 219 -15.27 3.79 -13.12
C GLN A 219 -15.36 3.05 -14.45
N ILE A 220 -14.92 3.71 -15.53
CA ILE A 220 -14.95 3.13 -16.88
C ILE A 220 -13.51 2.91 -17.33
N ALA A 221 -13.10 1.65 -17.46
CA ALA A 221 -11.92 1.30 -18.23
C ALA A 221 -12.27 1.43 -19.71
N TRP A 222 -11.81 2.50 -20.36
CA TRP A 222 -12.16 2.81 -21.75
C TRP A 222 -10.98 2.57 -22.67
N GLU A 223 -11.05 1.48 -23.42
CA GLU A 223 -9.91 0.89 -24.11
C GLU A 223 -9.94 1.17 -25.62
N PRO A 224 -8.88 1.75 -26.20
CA PRO A 224 -8.75 1.92 -27.64
C PRO A 224 -8.22 0.64 -28.30
N GLY A 225 -9.02 -0.44 -28.29
CA GLY A 225 -8.63 -1.75 -28.84
C GLY A 225 -8.24 -1.75 -30.33
N ASP A 226 -8.69 -0.76 -31.10
CA ASP A 226 -8.29 -0.53 -32.50
C ASP A 226 -7.07 0.40 -32.62
N GLY A 227 -6.35 0.66 -31.51
CA GLY A 227 -5.19 1.54 -31.42
C GLY A 227 -5.54 3.02 -31.19
N LEU A 228 -4.52 3.83 -30.86
CA LEU A 228 -4.69 5.25 -30.51
C LEU A 228 -5.27 6.11 -31.64
N ASP A 229 -5.08 5.72 -32.91
CA ASP A 229 -5.63 6.46 -34.07
C ASP A 229 -7.16 6.33 -34.23
N SER A 230 -7.77 5.36 -33.54
CA SER A 230 -9.23 5.24 -33.46
C SER A 230 -9.86 6.37 -32.63
N VAL A 231 -9.07 7.07 -31.82
CA VAL A 231 -9.52 8.16 -30.93
C VAL A 231 -9.38 9.48 -31.66
N GLN A 232 -10.53 10.03 -32.07
CA GLN A 232 -10.63 11.22 -32.89
C GLN A 232 -11.65 12.19 -32.30
N ASP A 233 -11.39 13.49 -32.49
CA ASP A 233 -12.36 14.53 -32.20
C ASP A 233 -13.49 14.48 -33.25
N ASN A 234 -14.58 13.79 -32.91
CA ASN A 234 -15.67 13.51 -33.83
C ASN A 234 -17.03 13.43 -33.11
N ASP A 235 -18.11 13.32 -33.89
CA ASP A 235 -19.48 13.25 -33.37
C ASP A 235 -19.68 12.10 -32.38
N TYR A 236 -18.94 10.98 -32.55
CA TYR A 236 -19.00 9.85 -31.64
C TYR A 236 -18.47 10.23 -30.25
N LEU A 237 -17.26 10.79 -30.15
CA LEU A 237 -16.64 11.18 -28.87
C LEU A 237 -17.51 12.22 -28.15
N HIS A 238 -18.00 13.22 -28.89
CA HIS A 238 -18.90 14.25 -28.37
C HIS A 238 -20.25 13.69 -27.92
N LYS A 239 -20.87 12.78 -28.70
CA LYS A 239 -22.11 12.08 -28.29
C LYS A 239 -21.87 11.30 -27.00
N TRP A 240 -20.78 10.53 -26.93
CA TRP A 240 -20.40 9.74 -25.76
C TRP A 240 -20.27 10.63 -24.52
N ALA A 241 -19.58 11.77 -24.63
CA ALA A 241 -19.43 12.73 -23.53
C ALA A 241 -20.77 13.30 -23.05
N ARG A 242 -21.67 13.69 -23.97
CA ARG A 242 -23.02 14.15 -23.59
C ARG A 242 -23.84 13.08 -22.89
N GLU A 243 -23.71 11.82 -23.30
CA GLU A 243 -24.38 10.70 -22.63
C GLU A 243 -23.78 10.43 -21.24
N ALA A 244 -22.46 10.55 -21.10
CA ALA A 244 -21.79 10.51 -19.79
C ALA A 244 -22.29 11.62 -18.86
N LYS A 245 -22.48 12.85 -19.36
CA LYS A 245 -23.14 13.94 -18.62
C LYS A 245 -24.58 13.61 -18.23
N ALA A 246 -25.35 13.09 -19.18
CA ALA A 246 -26.77 12.77 -18.97
C ALA A 246 -27.00 11.67 -17.93
N SER A 247 -26.00 10.82 -17.65
CA SER A 247 -26.08 9.83 -16.57
C SER A 247 -26.37 10.46 -15.20
N GLY A 248 -25.82 11.66 -14.96
CA GLY A 248 -25.99 12.42 -13.72
C GLY A 248 -25.28 11.82 -12.51
N ILE A 249 -24.33 10.89 -12.71
CA ILE A 249 -23.50 10.32 -11.64
C ILE A 249 -22.03 10.75 -11.80
N PRO A 250 -21.21 10.68 -10.74
CA PRO A 250 -19.76 10.81 -10.87
C PRO A 250 -19.20 9.66 -11.74
N ILE A 251 -18.30 10.00 -12.65
CA ILE A 251 -17.61 9.03 -13.51
C ILE A 251 -16.11 9.20 -13.35
N PHE A 252 -15.39 8.10 -13.15
CA PHE A 252 -13.93 8.03 -13.22
C PHE A 252 -13.56 7.40 -14.57
N LEU A 253 -13.13 8.21 -15.54
CA LEU A 253 -12.77 7.70 -16.86
C LEU A 253 -11.30 7.29 -16.86
N ARG A 254 -11.07 5.98 -16.76
CA ARG A 254 -9.76 5.33 -16.87
C ARG A 254 -9.50 5.01 -18.35
N TYR A 255 -9.15 6.03 -19.11
CA TYR A 255 -8.87 5.92 -20.54
C TYR A 255 -7.49 5.30 -20.79
N ALA A 256 -7.43 4.27 -21.66
CA ALA A 256 -6.21 3.65 -22.13
C ALA A 256 -5.21 3.35 -20.99
N SER A 257 -5.66 2.62 -19.97
CA SER A 257 -4.82 2.23 -18.83
C SER A 257 -3.70 1.28 -19.22
N GLU A 258 -2.70 1.15 -18.35
CA GLU A 258 -1.59 0.19 -18.49
C GLU A 258 -0.72 0.38 -19.73
N MET A 259 -0.76 1.58 -20.30
CA MET A 259 0.02 2.00 -21.47
C MET A 259 1.54 1.81 -21.32
N ASN A 260 2.05 1.68 -20.09
CA ASN A 260 3.46 1.44 -19.79
C ASN A 260 3.89 -0.03 -19.99
N GLY A 261 2.95 -0.96 -20.18
CA GLY A 261 3.20 -2.38 -20.48
C GLY A 261 2.94 -2.74 -21.95
N ASN A 262 3.70 -3.69 -22.50
CA ASN A 262 3.64 -4.07 -23.91
C ASN A 262 2.50 -5.04 -24.28
N TRP A 263 1.64 -5.39 -23.31
CA TRP A 263 0.46 -6.26 -23.52
C TRP A 263 -0.76 -5.53 -24.08
N VAL A 264 -0.74 -4.19 -24.11
CA VAL A 264 -1.80 -3.38 -24.71
C VAL A 264 -1.39 -2.79 -26.05
N VAL A 265 -2.33 -2.68 -26.98
CA VAL A 265 -2.07 -2.18 -28.35
C VAL A 265 -1.81 -0.66 -28.41
N TRP A 266 -2.05 0.06 -27.31
CA TRP A 266 -1.79 1.49 -27.16
C TRP A 266 -0.47 1.80 -26.42
N HIS A 267 0.42 0.82 -26.31
CA HIS A 267 1.81 0.98 -25.85
C HIS A 267 2.75 1.40 -27.00
N GLY A 268 3.90 1.95 -26.64
CA GLY A 268 5.06 2.20 -27.51
C GLY A 268 5.18 3.61 -28.07
N ASP A 269 4.12 4.43 -27.98
CA ASP A 269 4.09 5.81 -28.50
C ASP A 269 3.55 6.79 -27.43
N PRO A 270 4.41 7.24 -26.49
CA PRO A 270 4.00 8.14 -25.41
C PRO A 270 3.50 9.49 -25.92
N ASP A 271 4.09 10.05 -26.98
CA ASP A 271 3.68 11.34 -27.53
C ASP A 271 2.26 11.27 -28.10
N LYS A 272 1.93 10.23 -28.89
CA LYS A 272 0.57 10.02 -29.37
C LYS A 272 -0.39 9.70 -28.23
N TYR A 273 0.03 8.93 -27.24
CA TYR A 273 -0.79 8.67 -26.06
C TYR A 273 -1.19 9.98 -25.37
N ILE A 274 -0.22 10.87 -25.12
CA ILE A 274 -0.45 12.19 -24.51
C ILE A 274 -1.40 13.02 -25.37
N GLU A 275 -1.18 13.07 -26.70
CA GLU A 275 -2.08 13.76 -27.63
C GLU A 275 -3.53 13.29 -27.45
N LYS A 276 -3.77 11.97 -27.48
CA LYS A 276 -5.13 11.41 -27.38
C LYS A 276 -5.74 11.58 -25.99
N PHE A 277 -4.94 11.44 -24.94
CA PHE A 277 -5.42 11.68 -23.57
C PHE A 277 -5.91 13.12 -23.40
N ARG A 278 -5.13 14.10 -23.89
CA ARG A 278 -5.49 15.53 -23.84
C ARG A 278 -6.74 15.83 -24.65
N LEU A 279 -6.88 15.24 -25.83
CA LEU A 279 -8.08 15.34 -26.66
C LEU A 279 -9.33 14.82 -25.93
N VAL A 280 -9.26 13.64 -25.31
CA VAL A 280 -10.38 13.10 -24.53
C VAL A 280 -10.69 13.99 -23.34
N HIS A 281 -9.67 14.44 -22.60
CA HIS A 281 -9.84 15.37 -21.48
C HIS A 281 -10.58 16.64 -21.91
N ASP A 282 -10.17 17.29 -22.99
CA ASP A 282 -10.73 18.58 -23.42
C ASP A 282 -12.22 18.46 -23.79
N VAL A 283 -12.61 17.36 -24.43
CA VAL A 283 -14.03 17.07 -24.70
C VAL A 283 -14.80 16.82 -23.40
N MET A 284 -14.26 16.03 -22.46
CA MET A 284 -14.92 15.77 -21.18
C MET A 284 -15.04 17.03 -20.32
N ALA A 285 -14.00 17.86 -20.25
CA ALA A 285 -14.01 19.12 -19.52
C ALA A 285 -15.10 20.08 -20.03
N LYS A 286 -15.32 20.10 -21.36
CA LYS A 286 -16.33 20.93 -22.00
C LYS A 286 -17.75 20.37 -21.89
N GLU A 287 -17.93 19.07 -22.14
CA GLU A 287 -19.25 18.47 -22.33
C GLU A 287 -19.73 17.59 -21.18
N ALA A 288 -18.83 17.09 -20.33
CA ALA A 288 -19.10 16.13 -19.25
C ALA A 288 -18.34 16.46 -17.95
N PRO A 289 -18.62 17.60 -17.28
CA PRO A 289 -17.89 18.01 -16.09
C PRO A 289 -18.05 17.06 -14.87
N ASN A 290 -18.98 16.11 -14.95
CA ASN A 290 -19.13 15.01 -13.98
C ASN A 290 -18.16 13.84 -14.23
N VAL A 291 -17.29 13.92 -15.23
CA VAL A 291 -16.22 12.96 -15.52
C VAL A 291 -14.90 13.47 -14.93
N ALA A 292 -14.25 12.63 -14.12
CA ALA A 292 -12.87 12.79 -13.70
C ALA A 292 -11.95 11.98 -14.62
N MET A 293 -10.91 12.62 -15.15
CA MET A 293 -9.91 11.94 -15.98
C MET A 293 -8.89 11.20 -15.10
N VAL A 294 -8.75 9.90 -15.32
CA VAL A 294 -7.84 9.02 -14.57
C VAL A 294 -6.71 8.54 -15.48
N TRP A 295 -5.49 9.00 -15.23
CA TRP A 295 -4.29 8.44 -15.85
C TRP A 295 -3.80 7.26 -15.01
N SER A 296 -3.78 6.06 -15.56
CA SER A 296 -3.56 4.82 -14.78
C SER A 296 -2.59 3.86 -15.46
N PRO A 297 -1.28 3.95 -15.18
CA PRO A 297 -0.33 2.89 -15.54
C PRO A 297 -0.60 1.57 -14.78
N ASN A 298 0.06 0.50 -15.20
CA ASN A 298 0.29 -0.70 -14.40
C ASN A 298 1.50 -0.48 -13.48
N ASP A 299 1.53 -1.05 -12.28
CA ASP A 299 2.65 -0.88 -11.35
C ASP A 299 3.98 -1.44 -11.89
N VAL A 300 3.92 -2.36 -12.85
CA VAL A 300 5.08 -2.91 -13.58
C VAL A 300 4.91 -2.68 -15.09
N PRO A 301 5.95 -2.29 -15.84
CA PRO A 301 7.22 -1.76 -15.37
C PRO A 301 7.09 -0.30 -14.89
N ALA A 302 7.65 0.01 -13.72
CA ALA A 302 7.54 1.34 -13.12
C ALA A 302 8.33 2.43 -13.88
N HIS A 303 9.52 2.09 -14.39
CA HIS A 303 10.42 3.03 -15.05
C HIS A 303 9.87 3.63 -16.35
N SER A 304 8.87 3.00 -16.99
CA SER A 304 8.28 3.46 -18.25
C SER A 304 6.97 4.23 -18.07
N MET A 305 6.55 4.51 -16.83
CA MET A 305 5.31 5.24 -16.55
C MET A 305 5.40 6.72 -16.95
N ASP A 306 6.42 7.44 -16.47
CA ASP A 306 6.53 8.90 -16.56
C ASP A 306 6.45 9.46 -17.99
N PRO A 307 7.05 8.83 -19.03
CA PRO A 307 6.92 9.29 -20.41
C PRO A 307 5.49 9.41 -20.92
N TYR A 308 4.51 8.67 -20.36
CA TYR A 308 3.11 8.72 -20.76
C TYR A 308 2.28 9.76 -20.00
N TYR A 309 2.87 10.48 -19.04
CA TYR A 309 2.12 11.40 -18.19
C TYR A 309 1.65 12.65 -18.97
N PRO A 310 0.34 12.89 -19.12
CA PRO A 310 -0.18 13.95 -20.00
C PRO A 310 -0.08 15.36 -19.40
N GLY A 311 0.32 15.49 -18.13
CA GLY A 311 0.48 16.76 -17.41
C GLY A 311 -0.66 17.03 -16.41
N ASP A 312 -0.35 17.83 -15.39
CA ASP A 312 -1.27 18.10 -14.27
C ASP A 312 -2.60 18.71 -14.70
N ASP A 313 -2.63 19.53 -15.76
CA ASP A 313 -3.85 20.19 -16.21
C ASP A 313 -4.88 19.23 -16.83
N TYR A 314 -4.45 18.01 -17.18
CA TYR A 314 -5.26 17.02 -17.87
C TYR A 314 -5.67 15.84 -16.99
N VAL A 315 -5.04 15.68 -15.83
CA VAL A 315 -5.24 14.54 -14.92
C VAL A 315 -5.98 15.00 -13.67
N ASP A 316 -7.16 14.45 -13.41
CA ASP A 316 -7.84 14.65 -12.12
C ASP A 316 -7.28 13.68 -11.07
N TRP A 317 -7.02 12.42 -11.47
CA TRP A 317 -6.54 11.33 -10.60
C TRP A 317 -5.40 10.54 -11.23
N VAL A 318 -4.42 10.17 -10.42
CA VAL A 318 -3.40 9.18 -10.81
C VAL A 318 -3.84 7.82 -10.29
N GLY A 319 -4.15 6.92 -11.23
CA GLY A 319 -4.49 5.53 -10.97
C GLY A 319 -3.28 4.61 -11.05
N VAL A 320 -3.44 3.39 -10.56
CA VAL A 320 -2.52 2.27 -10.84
C VAL A 320 -3.28 0.94 -10.86
N SER A 321 -2.94 0.05 -11.79
CA SER A 321 -3.28 -1.37 -11.70
C SER A 321 -2.18 -2.10 -10.93
N LEU A 322 -2.54 -2.85 -9.88
CA LEU A 322 -1.58 -3.52 -9.00
C LEU A 322 -2.16 -4.84 -8.51
N TYR A 323 -1.57 -5.97 -8.88
CA TYR A 323 -2.02 -7.31 -8.48
C TYR A 323 -1.04 -8.00 -7.56
N THR A 324 -1.54 -8.64 -6.49
CA THR A 324 -0.73 -9.39 -5.53
C THR A 324 -0.98 -10.88 -5.71
N GLU A 325 0.04 -11.57 -6.20
CA GLU A 325 -0.03 -12.98 -6.60
C GLU A 325 1.09 -13.77 -5.91
N PRO A 326 0.87 -15.06 -5.58
CA PRO A 326 1.91 -15.91 -4.99
C PRO A 326 3.00 -16.27 -6.00
N TYR A 327 2.62 -16.41 -7.27
CA TYR A 327 3.49 -16.67 -8.40
C TYR A 327 3.10 -15.76 -9.54
N GLU A 328 4.09 -15.32 -10.31
CA GLU A 328 3.84 -14.61 -11.55
C GLU A 328 2.98 -15.45 -12.50
N ASN A 329 1.86 -14.90 -12.97
CA ASN A 329 0.89 -15.59 -13.83
C ASN A 329 0.38 -16.93 -13.26
N GLY A 330 0.40 -17.06 -11.93
CA GLY A 330 -0.03 -18.25 -11.20
C GLY A 330 0.84 -19.49 -11.43
N ASP A 331 1.98 -19.37 -12.15
CA ASP A 331 2.83 -20.50 -12.52
C ASP A 331 3.94 -20.74 -11.47
N PRO A 332 3.95 -21.87 -10.76
CA PRO A 332 4.98 -22.15 -9.74
C PRO A 332 6.39 -22.31 -10.32
N ASN A 333 6.55 -22.40 -11.65
CA ASN A 333 7.86 -22.41 -12.31
C ASN A 333 8.34 -21.00 -12.74
N ALA A 334 7.48 -19.98 -12.60
CA ALA A 334 7.85 -18.59 -12.76
C ALA A 334 8.37 -18.00 -11.43
N ASP A 335 8.52 -16.68 -11.37
CA ASP A 335 9.07 -16.02 -10.19
C ASP A 335 8.15 -16.17 -8.97
N ASN A 336 8.75 -16.55 -7.83
CA ASN A 336 8.06 -16.60 -6.55
C ASN A 336 7.87 -15.19 -6.00
N MET A 337 6.61 -14.77 -5.88
CA MET A 337 6.23 -13.43 -5.46
C MET A 337 5.70 -13.40 -4.01
N GLN A 338 5.70 -14.51 -3.28
CA GLN A 338 5.09 -14.59 -1.94
C GLN A 338 5.75 -13.65 -0.91
N ALA A 339 7.05 -13.37 -1.06
CA ALA A 339 7.77 -12.42 -0.21
C ALA A 339 7.52 -10.95 -0.58
N THR A 340 6.84 -10.69 -1.71
CA THR A 340 6.42 -9.34 -2.07
C THR A 340 5.24 -8.88 -1.22
N SER A 341 5.10 -7.57 -1.07
CA SER A 341 3.98 -6.93 -0.39
C SER A 341 3.37 -5.88 -1.32
N PRO A 342 2.04 -5.71 -1.31
CA PRO A 342 1.41 -4.68 -2.13
C PRO A 342 1.85 -3.28 -1.70
N VAL A 343 2.22 -3.09 -0.42
CA VAL A 343 2.45 -1.77 0.18
C VAL A 343 3.58 -1.03 -0.52
N GLU A 344 4.77 -1.62 -0.62
CA GLU A 344 5.93 -0.94 -1.20
C GLU A 344 5.86 -0.76 -2.71
N ARG A 345 5.06 -1.57 -3.42
CA ARG A 345 4.85 -1.44 -4.87
C ARG A 345 4.19 -0.10 -5.27
N LEU A 346 3.57 0.59 -4.31
CA LEU A 346 3.02 1.93 -4.53
C LEU A 346 4.06 3.06 -4.29
N ASP A 347 5.22 2.79 -3.69
CA ASP A 347 6.15 3.83 -3.21
C ASP A 347 6.60 4.79 -4.33
N GLU A 348 6.98 4.27 -5.49
CA GLU A 348 7.49 5.08 -6.61
C GLU A 348 6.42 6.02 -7.17
N LEU A 349 5.25 5.48 -7.50
CA LEU A 349 4.13 6.24 -8.03
C LEU A 349 3.61 7.25 -6.99
N TYR A 350 3.52 6.85 -5.72
CA TYR A 350 3.10 7.75 -4.66
C TYR A 350 4.05 8.92 -4.51
N ARG A 351 5.35 8.67 -4.37
CA ARG A 351 6.38 9.72 -4.23
C ARG A 351 6.39 10.70 -5.40
N THR A 352 6.08 10.22 -6.60
CA THR A 352 6.15 11.03 -7.83
C THR A 352 4.93 11.95 -8.02
N TYR A 353 3.74 11.50 -7.60
CA TYR A 353 2.49 12.18 -7.94
C TYR A 353 1.62 12.64 -6.76
N ALA A 354 1.76 12.04 -5.57
CA ALA A 354 0.81 12.21 -4.47
C ALA A 354 0.72 13.65 -3.93
N ASP A 355 1.79 14.44 -4.05
CA ASP A 355 1.80 15.85 -3.64
C ASP A 355 0.84 16.72 -4.49
N ARG A 356 0.59 16.31 -5.74
CA ARG A 356 -0.14 17.08 -6.75
C ARG A 356 -1.50 16.47 -7.09
N LYS A 357 -1.63 15.14 -7.01
CA LYS A 357 -2.83 14.39 -7.43
C LYS A 357 -3.26 13.37 -6.37
N PRO A 358 -4.56 13.15 -6.16
CA PRO A 358 -5.02 11.99 -5.41
C PRO A 358 -4.61 10.71 -6.15
N ILE A 359 -4.23 9.71 -5.37
CA ILE A 359 -3.85 8.39 -5.88
C ILE A 359 -5.05 7.45 -5.74
N MET A 360 -5.29 6.62 -6.75
CA MET A 360 -6.19 5.47 -6.66
C MET A 360 -5.49 4.19 -7.11
N ILE A 361 -5.74 3.11 -6.41
CA ILE A 361 -5.54 1.78 -6.99
C ILE A 361 -6.79 1.50 -7.82
N SER A 362 -6.67 1.76 -9.11
CA SER A 362 -7.81 1.73 -10.03
C SER A 362 -8.29 0.31 -10.29
N GLU A 363 -7.42 -0.68 -10.04
CA GLU A 363 -7.74 -2.10 -10.13
C GLU A 363 -6.69 -2.91 -9.35
N THR A 364 -7.15 -3.81 -8.50
CA THR A 364 -6.29 -4.69 -7.72
C THR A 364 -7.02 -5.93 -7.25
N ALA A 365 -6.27 -6.98 -6.98
CA ALA A 365 -6.73 -8.09 -6.17
C ALA A 365 -5.56 -8.79 -5.50
N VAL A 366 -5.89 -9.62 -4.50
CA VAL A 366 -4.97 -10.59 -3.89
C VAL A 366 -5.47 -11.99 -4.23
N SER A 367 -4.64 -12.80 -4.88
CA SER A 367 -5.00 -14.17 -5.22
C SER A 367 -5.08 -15.03 -3.96
N HIS A 368 -6.19 -15.76 -3.80
CA HIS A 368 -6.32 -16.77 -2.73
C HIS A 368 -6.10 -18.20 -3.24
N TYR A 369 -6.03 -18.39 -4.57
CA TYR A 369 -5.81 -19.68 -5.20
C TYR A 369 -5.14 -19.52 -6.57
N ALA A 370 -4.13 -20.33 -6.86
CA ALA A 370 -3.48 -20.38 -8.18
C ALA A 370 -3.85 -21.68 -8.89
N HIS A 371 -4.52 -21.58 -10.04
CA HIS A 371 -5.03 -22.76 -10.76
C HIS A 371 -3.93 -23.63 -11.35
N ARG A 372 -2.81 -23.05 -11.79
CA ARG A 372 -1.68 -23.82 -12.32
C ARG A 372 -0.91 -24.60 -11.25
N ALA A 373 -0.80 -24.04 -10.05
CA ALA A 373 -0.21 -24.72 -8.91
C ALA A 373 -1.20 -25.68 -8.23
N GLU A 374 -2.49 -25.54 -8.52
CA GLU A 374 -3.60 -26.23 -7.83
C GLU A 374 -3.59 -26.01 -6.30
N GLU A 375 -3.08 -24.85 -5.85
CA GLU A 375 -2.77 -24.57 -4.45
C GLU A 375 -3.55 -23.37 -3.90
N SER A 376 -3.99 -23.49 -2.64
CA SER A 376 -4.62 -22.41 -1.88
C SER A 376 -3.59 -21.61 -1.09
N PHE A 377 -3.73 -20.29 -1.14
CA PHE A 377 -2.88 -19.32 -0.46
C PHE A 377 -3.68 -18.48 0.55
N THR A 378 -4.77 -19.00 1.12
CA THR A 378 -5.68 -18.24 2.00
C THR A 378 -4.98 -17.44 3.09
N ASP A 379 -4.09 -18.05 3.88
CA ASP A 379 -3.40 -17.35 4.99
C ASP A 379 -2.54 -16.19 4.48
N TRP A 380 -1.81 -16.40 3.38
CA TRP A 380 -1.02 -15.38 2.71
C TRP A 380 -1.91 -14.27 2.11
N ALA A 381 -3.05 -14.66 1.54
CA ALA A 381 -4.01 -13.73 0.95
C ALA A 381 -4.69 -12.86 2.00
N LEU A 382 -5.05 -13.44 3.15
CA LEU A 382 -5.62 -12.71 4.30
C LEU A 382 -4.62 -11.68 4.83
N LEU A 383 -3.34 -12.05 4.97
CA LEU A 383 -2.28 -11.13 5.37
C LEU A 383 -2.13 -9.97 4.36
N ASN A 384 -2.10 -10.26 3.07
CA ASN A 384 -1.93 -9.21 2.05
C ASN A 384 -3.18 -8.36 1.85
N MET A 385 -4.39 -8.89 2.08
CA MET A 385 -5.61 -8.09 2.13
C MET A 385 -5.60 -7.14 3.34
N ASP A 386 -5.12 -7.60 4.50
CA ASP A 386 -4.91 -6.74 5.67
C ASP A 386 -3.91 -5.62 5.37
N ARG A 387 -2.79 -5.93 4.72
CA ARG A 387 -1.81 -4.94 4.26
C ARG A 387 -2.41 -3.94 3.26
N LEU A 388 -3.14 -4.43 2.26
CA LEU A 388 -3.75 -3.61 1.20
C LEU A 388 -4.77 -2.61 1.76
N TYR A 389 -5.63 -3.04 2.67
CA TYR A 389 -6.70 -2.18 3.18
C TYR A 389 -6.33 -1.46 4.47
N LYS A 390 -5.61 -2.09 5.40
CA LYS A 390 -5.26 -1.45 6.68
C LYS A 390 -3.94 -0.72 6.59
N VAL A 391 -2.85 -1.34 6.15
CA VAL A 391 -1.54 -0.67 6.20
C VAL A 391 -1.40 0.40 5.14
N MET A 392 -1.71 0.06 3.89
CA MET A 392 -1.42 0.92 2.74
C MET A 392 -2.10 2.29 2.85
N PRO A 393 -3.39 2.43 3.24
CA PRO A 393 -4.01 3.76 3.38
C PRO A 393 -3.44 4.58 4.53
N PHE A 394 -2.78 3.95 5.52
CA PHE A 394 -2.16 4.65 6.64
C PHE A 394 -0.74 5.12 6.30
N LYS A 395 0.00 4.34 5.51
CA LYS A 395 1.30 4.73 4.95
C LYS A 395 1.15 5.85 3.92
N TYR A 396 0.07 5.79 3.13
CA TYR A 396 -0.17 6.65 1.97
C TYR A 396 -1.49 7.44 2.13
N PRO A 397 -1.54 8.51 2.92
CA PRO A 397 -2.77 9.26 3.18
C PRO A 397 -3.37 9.98 1.95
N ARG A 398 -2.62 10.08 0.85
CA ARG A 398 -3.10 10.54 -0.46
C ARG A 398 -3.64 9.42 -1.35
N LEU A 399 -3.60 8.15 -0.91
CA LEU A 399 -4.36 7.06 -1.51
C LEU A 399 -5.82 7.20 -1.10
N LYS A 400 -6.68 7.51 -2.08
CA LYS A 400 -8.07 7.89 -1.84
C LYS A 400 -9.08 6.90 -2.41
N ALA A 401 -8.66 5.90 -3.19
CA ALA A 401 -9.54 4.84 -3.64
C ALA A 401 -8.80 3.52 -3.89
N ILE A 402 -9.47 2.40 -3.62
CA ILE A 402 -9.03 1.04 -3.98
C ILE A 402 -10.21 0.32 -4.62
N THR A 403 -10.02 -0.18 -5.85
CA THR A 403 -11.04 -0.92 -6.60
C THR A 403 -10.65 -2.40 -6.71
N TRP A 404 -11.41 -3.29 -6.07
CA TRP A 404 -11.15 -4.73 -6.09
C TRP A 404 -11.65 -5.40 -7.38
N TYR A 405 -10.81 -6.21 -8.02
CA TYR A 405 -11.12 -7.02 -9.20
C TYR A 405 -11.65 -8.40 -8.78
N ASN A 406 -12.98 -8.55 -8.70
CA ASN A 406 -13.61 -9.72 -8.07
C ASN A 406 -13.92 -10.85 -9.06
N VAL A 407 -12.89 -11.57 -9.52
CA VAL A 407 -13.01 -12.55 -10.60
C VAL A 407 -12.24 -13.84 -10.30
N ASP A 408 -12.80 -14.96 -10.74
CA ASP A 408 -12.05 -16.20 -10.91
C ASP A 408 -11.60 -16.34 -12.38
N LEU A 409 -10.30 -16.18 -12.65
CA LEU A 409 -9.77 -16.21 -14.01
C LEU A 409 -9.63 -17.63 -14.57
N LYS A 410 -9.62 -18.65 -13.72
CA LYS A 410 -9.50 -20.07 -14.11
C LYS A 410 -8.23 -20.30 -14.94
N ASP A 411 -8.36 -20.75 -16.18
CA ASP A 411 -7.23 -21.03 -17.08
C ASP A 411 -6.81 -19.84 -17.95
N ARG A 412 -7.42 -18.66 -17.76
CA ARG A 412 -7.15 -17.45 -18.55
C ARG A 412 -6.14 -16.55 -17.84
N GLU A 413 -5.42 -15.74 -18.63
CA GLU A 413 -4.56 -14.66 -18.13
C GLU A 413 -3.62 -15.15 -17.01
N SER A 414 -3.66 -14.52 -15.83
CA SER A 414 -2.82 -14.86 -14.67
C SER A 414 -3.19 -16.18 -13.99
N ARG A 415 -4.26 -16.85 -14.42
CA ARG A 415 -4.74 -18.14 -13.87
C ARG A 415 -4.94 -18.14 -12.35
N ASN A 416 -5.29 -16.99 -11.79
CA ASN A 416 -5.52 -16.79 -10.36
C ASN A 416 -7.02 -16.68 -10.04
N ASN A 417 -7.37 -16.95 -8.79
CA ASN A 417 -8.71 -16.73 -8.26
C ASN A 417 -8.70 -15.57 -7.27
N TYR A 418 -9.39 -14.49 -7.62
CA TYR A 418 -9.58 -13.29 -6.80
C TYR A 418 -11.02 -13.16 -6.28
N LEU A 419 -11.91 -14.10 -6.66
CA LEU A 419 -13.33 -14.04 -6.34
C LEU A 419 -13.53 -14.24 -4.83
N LEU A 420 -13.97 -13.18 -4.14
CA LEU A 420 -14.20 -13.20 -2.70
C LEU A 420 -15.23 -14.27 -2.31
N SER A 421 -16.30 -14.44 -3.10
CA SER A 421 -17.33 -15.45 -2.82
C SER A 421 -16.85 -16.91 -2.98
N ALA A 422 -15.69 -17.14 -3.61
CA ALA A 422 -15.08 -18.47 -3.69
C ALA A 422 -14.30 -18.86 -2.43
N ASN A 423 -14.03 -17.93 -1.51
CA ASN A 423 -13.26 -18.16 -0.30
C ASN A 423 -13.94 -17.49 0.92
N PRO A 424 -14.63 -18.26 1.79
CA PRO A 424 -15.40 -17.71 2.91
C PRO A 424 -14.58 -16.84 3.88
N ASP A 425 -13.33 -17.20 4.15
CA ASP A 425 -12.47 -16.47 5.07
C ASP A 425 -12.08 -15.11 4.48
N MET A 426 -11.71 -15.08 3.19
CA MET A 426 -11.44 -13.85 2.46
C MET A 426 -12.67 -12.94 2.42
N LYS A 427 -13.86 -13.49 2.12
CA LYS A 427 -15.11 -12.70 2.10
C LYS A 427 -15.44 -12.12 3.48
N ALA A 428 -15.31 -12.92 4.53
CA ALA A 428 -15.57 -12.50 5.90
C ALA A 428 -14.60 -11.38 6.33
N ALA A 429 -13.31 -11.56 6.06
CA ALA A 429 -12.29 -10.56 6.36
C ALA A 429 -12.50 -9.27 5.55
N TYR A 430 -12.80 -9.36 4.24
CA TYR A 430 -13.12 -8.20 3.42
C TYR A 430 -14.31 -7.41 3.98
N THR A 431 -15.43 -8.10 4.25
CA THR A 431 -16.66 -7.52 4.83
C THR A 431 -16.37 -6.81 6.16
N GLN A 432 -15.61 -7.45 7.05
CA GLN A 432 -15.23 -6.88 8.34
C GLN A 432 -14.35 -5.63 8.17
N ILE A 433 -13.38 -5.67 7.26
CA ILE A 433 -12.47 -4.55 7.00
C ILE A 433 -13.25 -3.33 6.50
N ILE A 434 -14.05 -3.50 5.44
CA ILE A 434 -14.73 -2.38 4.80
C ILE A 434 -15.84 -1.77 5.68
N SER A 435 -16.32 -2.50 6.69
CA SER A 435 -17.30 -1.97 7.65
C SER A 435 -16.83 -0.72 8.39
N ASN A 436 -15.51 -0.52 8.50
CA ASN A 436 -14.92 0.65 9.15
C ASN A 436 -15.37 1.96 8.45
N PRO A 437 -15.82 3.00 9.19
CA PRO A 437 -16.23 4.29 8.62
C PRO A 437 -15.16 5.00 7.80
N TYR A 438 -13.87 4.68 7.99
CA TYR A 438 -12.76 5.18 7.18
C TYR A 438 -12.96 4.90 5.68
N TYR A 439 -13.60 3.77 5.35
CA TYR A 439 -13.95 3.41 3.99
C TYR A 439 -15.29 4.05 3.59
N LEU A 440 -15.23 4.90 2.58
CA LEU A 440 -16.34 5.71 2.10
C LEU A 440 -17.14 4.95 1.06
N SER A 441 -18.47 5.09 1.14
CA SER A 441 -19.44 4.42 0.25
C SER A 441 -20.11 5.36 -0.74
N GLU A 442 -19.74 6.65 -0.75
CA GLU A 442 -20.34 7.65 -1.62
C GLU A 442 -19.28 8.63 -2.12
N VAL A 443 -19.25 8.87 -3.43
CA VAL A 443 -18.31 9.80 -4.06
C VAL A 443 -18.83 11.23 -3.97
N LYS A 444 -18.11 12.07 -3.23
CA LYS A 444 -18.39 13.50 -3.04
C LYS A 444 -17.08 14.25 -2.84
N ASN A 445 -16.96 15.43 -3.44
CA ASN A 445 -15.80 16.28 -3.24
C ASN A 445 -15.72 16.72 -1.76
N GLY A 446 -14.55 16.56 -1.13
CA GLY A 446 -14.38 16.83 0.30
C GLY A 446 -15.11 15.84 1.21
N ALA A 447 -15.46 14.65 0.70
CA ALA A 447 -16.00 13.59 1.56
C ALA A 447 -15.02 13.24 2.68
N LYS A 448 -15.56 12.80 3.81
CA LYS A 448 -14.81 12.30 4.95
C LYS A 448 -15.60 11.23 5.72
N PRO A 449 -14.91 10.35 6.45
CA PRO A 449 -15.52 9.34 7.31
C PRO A 449 -16.55 9.94 8.27
N ALA A 450 -17.57 9.15 8.61
CA ALA A 450 -18.45 9.50 9.72
C ALA A 450 -17.70 9.33 11.05
N GLY A 451 -17.60 10.41 11.80
CA GLY A 451 -16.79 10.48 13.02
C GLY A 451 -15.31 10.75 12.75
N ASP A 452 -14.56 10.93 13.83
CA ASP A 452 -13.17 11.35 13.75
C ASP A 452 -12.29 10.11 13.87
N LEU A 453 -12.17 9.30 12.81
CA LEU A 453 -11.29 8.13 12.80
C LEU A 453 -10.40 8.12 11.58
N GLY A 454 -9.09 8.17 11.81
CA GLY A 454 -8.07 7.88 10.83
C GLY A 454 -6.81 7.37 11.52
N PHE A 455 -5.70 7.31 10.80
CA PHE A 455 -4.47 6.72 11.31
C PHE A 455 -3.26 7.56 10.89
N VAL A 456 -2.25 7.58 11.75
CA VAL A 456 -0.96 8.25 11.51
C VAL A 456 0.18 7.32 11.92
N LYS A 457 1.39 7.61 11.45
CA LYS A 457 2.58 6.88 11.89
C LYS A 457 2.82 7.09 13.39
N ALA A 458 3.16 6.03 14.10
CA ALA A 458 3.49 6.09 15.53
C ALA A 458 4.96 6.49 15.71
N ASP A 459 5.29 7.76 15.42
CA ASP A 459 6.65 8.31 15.49
C ASP A 459 6.82 9.36 16.60
N GLY A 460 5.83 9.49 17.48
CA GLY A 460 5.80 10.46 18.57
C GLY A 460 5.33 11.86 18.19
N SER A 461 5.02 12.11 16.90
CA SER A 461 4.52 13.42 16.44
C SER A 461 3.09 13.74 16.87
N VAL A 462 2.28 12.71 17.14
CA VAL A 462 0.90 12.83 17.59
C VAL A 462 0.76 12.12 18.94
N SER A 463 0.03 12.73 19.87
CA SER A 463 -0.20 12.15 21.19
C SER A 463 -1.35 11.14 21.15
N PHE A 464 -1.24 10.09 21.96
CA PHE A 464 -2.29 9.09 22.14
C PHE A 464 -3.56 9.75 22.68
N ALA A 465 -4.68 9.38 22.06
CA ALA A 465 -5.99 9.61 22.62
C ALA A 465 -6.22 8.66 23.82
N LYS A 466 -7.34 8.87 24.52
CA LYS A 466 -7.79 8.08 25.67
C LYS A 466 -7.62 6.57 25.49
N LYS A 467 -8.04 6.07 24.33
CA LYS A 467 -7.88 4.69 23.88
C LYS A 467 -7.50 4.72 22.40
N THR A 468 -6.39 4.07 22.07
CA THR A 468 -5.77 4.16 20.75
C THR A 468 -5.40 2.78 20.27
N ARG A 469 -5.78 2.45 19.03
CA ARG A 469 -5.38 1.20 18.36
C ARG A 469 -4.04 1.37 17.67
N ILE A 470 -3.16 0.40 17.83
CA ILE A 470 -1.88 0.28 17.14
C ILE A 470 -1.96 -0.87 16.13
N ASN A 471 -1.70 -0.56 14.87
CA ASN A 471 -1.64 -1.50 13.77
C ASN A 471 -0.18 -1.57 13.27
N PRO A 472 0.51 -2.70 13.43
CA PRO A 472 1.86 -2.86 12.92
C PRO A 472 1.83 -3.11 11.41
N PHE A 473 2.92 -2.72 10.74
CA PHE A 473 3.27 -3.22 9.42
C PHE A 473 4.59 -3.96 9.53
N VAL A 474 4.55 -5.27 9.30
CA VAL A 474 5.73 -6.12 9.32
C VAL A 474 5.85 -6.85 7.98
N LYS A 475 7.01 -6.69 7.35
CA LYS A 475 7.47 -7.47 6.20
C LYS A 475 8.83 -8.03 6.57
N THR A 476 9.02 -9.31 6.33
CA THR A 476 10.27 -10.03 6.56
C THR A 476 10.55 -10.89 5.33
N PRO A 477 11.83 -11.25 5.05
CA PRO A 477 12.16 -12.25 4.04
C PRO A 477 11.37 -13.56 4.25
N ASP A 478 11.18 -13.94 5.52
CA ASP A 478 10.24 -14.98 5.90
C ASP A 478 8.82 -14.48 5.63
N VAL A 479 8.16 -15.06 4.63
CA VAL A 479 6.78 -14.72 4.22
C VAL A 479 5.81 -14.76 5.41
N SER A 480 6.08 -15.63 6.39
CA SER A 480 5.29 -15.81 7.59
C SER A 480 5.94 -15.19 8.83
N ILE A 481 5.13 -14.49 9.64
CA ILE A 481 5.53 -14.03 10.97
C ILE A 481 5.14 -15.12 11.98
N GLY A 482 6.11 -15.70 12.68
CA GLY A 482 5.85 -16.72 13.69
C GLY A 482 5.29 -16.14 14.98
N LYS A 483 5.83 -14.98 15.40
CA LYS A 483 5.38 -14.26 16.60
C LYS A 483 5.71 -12.77 16.51
N LEU A 484 4.77 -11.94 16.91
CA LEU A 484 4.95 -10.51 17.13
C LEU A 484 4.73 -10.21 18.61
N GLU A 485 5.74 -9.65 19.26
CA GLU A 485 5.69 -9.26 20.67
C GLU A 485 5.72 -7.73 20.80
N TYR A 486 4.81 -7.20 21.62
CA TYR A 486 4.65 -5.79 21.92
C TYR A 486 5.20 -5.51 23.31
N VAL A 487 6.31 -4.77 23.39
CA VAL A 487 6.98 -4.42 24.65
C VAL A 487 6.82 -2.93 24.89
N LEU A 488 6.03 -2.55 25.89
CA LEU A 488 5.81 -1.15 26.28
C LEU A 488 6.63 -0.84 27.53
N ASN A 489 7.52 0.15 27.45
CA ASN A 489 8.39 0.58 28.54
C ASN A 489 9.19 -0.59 29.18
N GLY A 490 9.62 -1.54 28.36
CA GLY A 490 10.38 -2.72 28.80
C GLY A 490 9.53 -3.90 29.30
N ALA A 491 8.20 -3.77 29.38
CA ALA A 491 7.30 -4.85 29.75
C ALA A 491 6.49 -5.37 28.55
N THR A 492 6.45 -6.69 28.36
CA THR A 492 5.59 -7.30 27.33
C THR A 492 4.12 -7.08 27.68
N VAL A 493 3.39 -6.36 26.82
CA VAL A 493 1.97 -6.06 26.99
C VAL A 493 1.06 -6.96 26.13
N ALA A 494 1.61 -7.52 25.05
CA ALA A 494 0.89 -8.47 24.20
C ALA A 494 1.86 -9.33 23.38
N THR A 495 1.38 -10.51 22.99
CA THR A 495 2.05 -11.42 22.06
C THR A 495 1.00 -11.98 21.11
N GLN A 496 1.28 -11.96 19.81
CA GLN A 496 0.38 -12.46 18.77
C GLN A 496 1.15 -13.38 17.83
N THR A 497 0.57 -14.53 17.47
CA THR A 497 1.19 -15.52 16.56
C THR A 497 0.44 -15.67 15.24
N THR A 498 -0.78 -15.10 15.15
CA THR A 498 -1.62 -15.17 13.96
C THR A 498 -2.13 -13.78 13.60
N ALA A 499 -2.20 -13.50 12.30
CA ALA A 499 -2.83 -12.30 11.76
C ALA A 499 -4.36 -12.35 11.95
N PRO A 500 -5.06 -11.20 11.99
CA PRO A 500 -4.54 -9.83 11.86
C PRO A 500 -3.87 -9.33 13.15
N TYR A 501 -2.72 -8.66 12.99
CA TYR A 501 -1.97 -8.09 14.11
C TYR A 501 -2.53 -6.72 14.53
N GLY A 502 -2.32 -6.37 15.80
CA GLY A 502 -2.61 -5.04 16.36
C GLY A 502 -3.14 -5.12 17.78
N ILE A 503 -2.94 -4.05 18.55
CA ILE A 503 -3.35 -3.96 19.95
C ILE A 503 -4.08 -2.65 20.23
N GLU A 504 -4.86 -2.60 21.31
CA GLU A 504 -5.38 -1.34 21.85
C GLU A 504 -4.64 -1.00 23.13
N LEU A 505 -4.23 0.26 23.25
CA LEU A 505 -3.59 0.81 24.45
C LEU A 505 -4.43 1.98 24.98
N ASN A 506 -4.49 2.11 26.29
CA ASN A 506 -5.07 3.27 26.94
C ASN A 506 -4.00 4.32 27.23
N ALA A 507 -4.37 5.60 27.20
CA ALA A 507 -3.45 6.71 27.46
C ALA A 507 -2.68 6.54 28.79
N GLY A 508 -3.33 6.02 29.83
CA GLY A 508 -2.73 5.72 31.13
C GLY A 508 -1.51 4.79 31.08
N GLN A 509 -1.47 3.89 30.10
CA GLN A 509 -0.36 2.95 29.90
C GLN A 509 0.83 3.61 29.17
N VAL A 510 0.59 4.76 28.54
CA VAL A 510 1.53 5.45 27.63
C VAL A 510 1.86 6.85 28.16
N PRO A 511 2.48 6.99 29.35
CA PRO A 511 2.92 8.30 29.82
C PRO A 511 3.92 8.96 28.87
N ASP A 512 4.20 10.24 29.09
CA ASP A 512 5.19 10.98 28.27
C ASP A 512 6.55 10.30 28.34
N GLY A 513 7.19 10.13 27.17
CA GLY A 513 8.47 9.42 27.03
C GLY A 513 8.34 7.90 26.93
N SER A 514 7.12 7.37 26.78
CA SER A 514 6.91 5.95 26.55
C SER A 514 7.56 5.44 25.27
N VAL A 515 7.92 4.16 25.27
CA VAL A 515 8.49 3.48 24.10
C VAL A 515 7.81 2.14 23.90
N LEU A 516 7.25 1.93 22.71
CA LEU A 516 6.77 0.63 22.26
C LEU A 516 7.82 -0.01 21.36
N THR A 517 8.30 -1.20 21.72
CA THR A 517 9.15 -2.03 20.88
C THR A 517 8.31 -3.16 20.28
N LEU A 518 8.36 -3.31 18.97
CA LEU A 518 7.84 -4.47 18.24
C LEU A 518 9.00 -5.44 18.00
N ASN A 519 8.96 -6.61 18.64
CA ASN A 519 9.91 -7.70 18.39
C ASN A 519 9.26 -8.72 17.45
N VAL A 520 9.92 -8.97 16.31
CA VAL A 520 9.45 -9.89 15.27
C VAL A 520 10.25 -11.17 15.35
N TYR A 521 9.55 -12.31 15.28
CA TYR A 521 10.14 -13.63 15.29
C TYR A 521 9.64 -14.45 14.09
N ASN A 522 10.52 -15.28 13.53
CA ASN A 522 10.16 -16.26 12.51
C ASN A 522 9.45 -17.48 13.13
N LYS A 523 9.05 -18.44 12.27
CA LYS A 523 8.34 -19.66 12.69
C LYS A 523 9.21 -20.60 13.55
N ASP A 524 10.53 -20.52 13.43
CA ASP A 524 11.47 -21.27 14.26
C ASP A 524 11.68 -20.66 15.65
N GLY A 525 11.07 -19.48 15.90
CA GLY A 525 11.11 -18.79 17.18
C GLY A 525 12.34 -17.90 17.36
N GLU A 526 13.13 -17.70 16.31
CA GLU A 526 14.27 -16.79 16.30
C GLU A 526 13.81 -15.35 16.10
N LYS A 527 14.41 -14.41 16.83
CA LYS A 527 14.10 -12.99 16.68
C LYS A 527 14.76 -12.45 15.42
N THR A 528 13.98 -12.11 14.40
CA THR A 528 14.47 -11.58 13.12
C THR A 528 14.59 -10.06 13.12
N SER A 529 13.78 -9.35 13.91
CA SER A 529 13.83 -7.89 13.96
C SER A 529 13.31 -7.33 15.28
N GLY A 530 13.66 -6.07 15.55
CA GLY A 530 13.15 -5.30 16.68
C GLY A 530 13.19 -3.81 16.36
N LYS A 531 12.04 -3.13 16.42
CA LYS A 531 11.98 -1.67 16.21
C LYS A 531 11.20 -0.99 17.32
N SER A 532 11.74 0.13 17.79
CA SER A 532 11.16 0.94 18.85
C SER A 532 10.51 2.20 18.31
N PHE A 533 9.36 2.55 18.87
CA PHE A 533 8.52 3.67 18.50
C PHE A 533 8.29 4.54 19.74
N PRO A 534 8.68 5.82 19.72
CA PRO A 534 8.36 6.72 20.82
C PRO A 534 6.86 6.99 20.83
N LEU A 535 6.25 6.92 22.01
CA LEU A 535 4.84 7.19 22.23
C LEU A 535 4.69 8.18 23.39
N SER A 536 3.63 8.98 23.34
CA SER A 536 3.27 9.90 24.42
C SER A 536 1.76 10.01 24.51
N SER A 537 1.25 10.39 25.68
CA SER A 537 -0.17 10.72 25.85
C SER A 537 -0.33 11.97 26.71
N GLN A 538 -1.18 12.87 26.22
CA GLN A 538 -1.50 14.09 26.95
C GLN A 538 -2.61 13.83 27.95
N VAL A 539 -2.65 14.66 28.98
CA VAL A 539 -3.82 14.69 29.87
C VAL A 539 -4.91 15.50 29.19
N SER A 540 -6.13 14.96 29.19
CA SER A 540 -7.30 15.64 28.64
C SER A 540 -8.23 16.14 29.75
N VAL A 541 -9.14 17.05 29.41
CA VAL A 541 -10.22 17.50 30.30
C VAL A 541 -11.54 17.26 29.60
N SER A 542 -12.52 16.73 30.33
CA SER A 542 -13.92 16.71 29.94
C SER A 542 -14.75 17.53 30.92
N ILE A 543 -15.73 18.28 30.40
CA ILE A 543 -16.68 19.05 31.21
C ILE A 543 -18.08 18.55 30.86
N ASN A 544 -18.82 18.05 31.85
CA ASN A 544 -20.15 17.44 31.70
C ASN A 544 -20.18 16.35 30.61
N GLY A 545 -19.13 15.51 30.55
CA GLY A 545 -19.00 14.43 29.57
C GLY A 545 -18.54 14.87 28.18
N LYS A 546 -18.34 16.17 27.93
CA LYS A 546 -17.83 16.69 26.66
C LYS A 546 -16.34 17.01 26.74
N ASP A 547 -15.55 16.46 25.82
CA ASP A 547 -14.11 16.74 25.75
C ASP A 547 -13.82 18.18 25.37
N GLN A 548 -12.79 18.74 26.01
CA GLN A 548 -12.34 20.10 25.81
C GLN A 548 -10.99 20.11 25.11
N ARG A 549 -10.85 20.98 24.10
CA ARG A 549 -9.59 21.24 23.40
C ARG A 549 -9.11 22.63 23.80
N TYR A 550 -7.84 22.73 24.16
CA TYR A 550 -7.21 23.98 24.55
C TYR A 550 -5.95 24.19 23.72
N GLU A 551 -5.58 25.46 23.51
CA GLU A 551 -4.30 25.82 22.87
C GLU A 551 -3.11 25.30 23.68
N GLN A 552 -3.19 25.41 25.02
CA GLN A 552 -2.30 24.75 25.95
C GLN A 552 -3.04 23.60 26.66
N PRO A 553 -2.72 22.33 26.30
CA PRO A 553 -3.26 21.17 26.98
C PRO A 553 -2.89 21.14 28.48
N PRO A 554 -3.69 20.46 29.32
CA PRO A 554 -3.31 20.14 30.69
C PRO A 554 -1.98 19.38 30.73
N VAL A 555 -1.20 19.61 31.80
CA VAL A 555 0.11 19.00 32.00
C VAL A 555 0.20 18.38 33.38
N ILE A 556 1.01 17.33 33.53
CA ILE A 556 1.34 16.77 34.84
C ILE A 556 2.69 17.34 35.26
N ILE A 557 2.73 18.10 36.36
CA ILE A 557 3.96 18.62 36.95
C ILE A 557 3.97 18.21 38.42
N ASN A 558 5.06 17.57 38.87
CA ASN A 558 5.22 17.09 40.25
C ASN A 558 4.03 16.23 40.73
N SER A 559 3.56 15.31 39.87
CA SER A 559 2.39 14.45 40.12
C SER A 559 1.05 15.16 40.27
N SER A 560 0.97 16.46 39.96
CA SER A 560 -0.27 17.23 39.95
C SER A 560 -0.65 17.61 38.52
N THR A 561 -1.90 17.36 38.16
CA THR A 561 -2.45 17.81 36.88
C THR A 561 -2.77 19.30 36.97
N LEU A 562 -2.01 20.11 36.24
CA LEU A 562 -2.30 21.52 36.05
C LEU A 562 -3.11 21.71 34.76
N ALA A 563 -4.17 22.50 34.85
CA ALA A 563 -5.08 22.76 33.74
C ALA A 563 -5.16 24.28 33.45
N PRO A 564 -5.48 24.68 32.21
CA PRO A 564 -5.54 26.09 31.83
C PRO A 564 -6.67 26.80 32.58
N LEU A 565 -6.29 27.65 33.54
CA LEU A 565 -7.22 28.30 34.47
C LEU A 565 -8.24 29.17 33.73
N ARG A 566 -7.76 30.00 32.80
CA ARG A 566 -8.60 30.94 32.03
C ARG A 566 -9.68 30.21 31.26
N ALA A 567 -9.29 29.27 30.40
CA ALA A 567 -10.21 28.59 29.49
C ALA A 567 -11.30 27.84 30.25
N ILE A 568 -10.96 27.14 31.34
CA ILE A 568 -11.95 26.41 32.14
C ILE A 568 -12.87 27.38 32.89
N PHE A 569 -12.34 28.45 33.50
CA PHE A 569 -13.17 29.44 34.18
C PHE A 569 -14.13 30.18 33.23
N GLU A 570 -13.65 30.57 32.05
CA GLU A 570 -14.48 31.18 31.01
C GLU A 570 -15.56 30.21 30.50
N SER A 571 -15.27 28.91 30.40
CA SER A 571 -16.28 27.87 30.09
C SER A 571 -17.38 27.77 31.14
N PHE A 572 -17.10 28.14 32.39
CA PHE A 572 -18.09 28.26 33.46
C PHE A 572 -18.76 29.64 33.53
N GLY A 573 -18.49 30.55 32.58
CA GLY A 573 -19.09 31.89 32.53
C GLY A 573 -18.42 32.91 33.45
N ALA A 574 -17.17 32.66 33.90
CA ALA A 574 -16.38 33.66 34.60
C ALA A 574 -15.67 34.60 33.62
N SER A 575 -15.40 35.83 34.05
CA SER A 575 -14.45 36.73 33.38
C SER A 575 -13.07 36.60 34.04
N VAL A 576 -11.99 36.58 33.26
CA VAL A 576 -10.63 36.44 33.78
C VAL A 576 -9.75 37.60 33.30
N SER A 577 -9.08 38.26 34.23
CA SER A 577 -8.13 39.35 33.97
C SER A 577 -6.74 38.95 34.45
N TRP A 578 -5.70 39.46 33.78
CA TRP A 578 -4.30 39.19 34.09
C TRP A 578 -3.57 40.50 34.37
N ASN A 579 -2.85 40.56 35.49
CA ASN A 579 -1.91 41.62 35.80
C ASN A 579 -0.49 41.11 35.59
N ALA A 580 0.23 41.68 34.61
CA ALA A 580 1.58 41.24 34.25
C ALA A 580 2.65 41.66 35.27
N GLU A 581 2.49 42.83 35.92
CA GLU A 581 3.45 43.34 36.90
C GLU A 581 3.48 42.46 38.14
N THR A 582 2.30 42.07 38.64
CA THR A 582 2.16 41.23 39.84
C THR A 582 2.07 39.75 39.53
N LYS A 583 2.03 39.37 38.24
CA LYS A 583 1.80 37.99 37.77
C LYS A 583 0.56 37.34 38.39
N THR A 584 -0.53 38.09 38.42
CA THR A 584 -1.78 37.68 39.11
C THR A 584 -2.93 37.52 38.12
N ALA A 585 -3.60 36.38 38.18
CA ALA A 585 -4.88 36.13 37.53
C ALA A 585 -6.03 36.44 38.50
N THR A 586 -7.01 37.23 38.05
CA THR A 586 -8.25 37.50 38.80
C THR A 586 -9.45 37.06 38.00
N ALA A 587 -10.23 36.13 38.54
CA ALA A 587 -11.45 35.61 37.93
C ALA A 587 -12.70 36.03 38.70
N LYS A 588 -13.79 36.37 38.00
CA LYS A 588 -15.07 36.78 38.59
C LYS A 588 -16.25 36.08 37.94
N LYS A 589 -17.13 35.49 38.75
CA LYS A 589 -18.41 34.90 38.35
C LYS A 589 -19.47 35.20 39.40
N GLY A 590 -20.45 36.05 39.06
CA GLY A 590 -21.44 36.54 40.02
C GLY A 590 -20.76 37.18 41.25
N PRO A 591 -21.11 36.77 42.49
CA PRO A 591 -20.47 37.30 43.70
C PRO A 591 -19.09 36.69 43.99
N THR A 592 -18.67 35.67 43.24
CA THR A 592 -17.42 34.95 43.52
C THR A 592 -16.25 35.60 42.80
N THR A 593 -15.25 36.05 43.56
CA THR A 593 -13.97 36.57 43.07
C THR A 593 -12.84 35.63 43.49
N VAL A 594 -11.96 35.29 42.56
CA VAL A 594 -10.81 34.42 42.77
C VAL A 594 -9.56 35.15 42.34
N VAL A 595 -8.55 35.21 43.20
CA VAL A 595 -7.25 35.84 42.94
C VAL A 595 -6.16 34.80 43.13
N LEU A 596 -5.28 34.66 42.14
CA LEU A 596 -4.24 33.64 42.12
C LEU A 596 -2.97 34.21 41.46
N SER A 597 -1.85 34.14 42.16
CA SER A 597 -0.55 34.61 41.68
C SER A 597 0.33 33.43 41.27
N ILE A 598 1.15 33.62 40.23
CA ILE A 598 2.09 32.59 39.76
C ILE A 598 3.18 32.38 40.80
N GLY A 599 3.44 31.11 41.14
CA GLY A 599 4.45 30.70 42.12
C GLY A 599 3.92 30.56 43.54
N ASP A 600 2.75 31.11 43.84
CA ASP A 600 2.13 31.00 45.17
C ASP A 600 1.34 29.69 45.31
N ASP A 601 1.43 29.07 46.49
CA ASP A 601 0.62 27.91 46.89
C ASP A 601 -0.69 28.31 47.56
N ILE A 602 -0.98 29.61 47.68
CA ILE A 602 -2.23 30.15 48.22
C ILE A 602 -2.94 30.98 47.15
N ALA A 603 -4.17 30.58 46.85
CA ALA A 603 -5.13 31.39 46.12
C ALA A 603 -6.13 32.04 47.09
N TYR A 604 -6.87 33.06 46.66
CA TYR A 604 -7.89 33.69 47.48
C TYR A 604 -9.25 33.58 46.79
N LYS A 605 -10.25 33.02 47.49
CA LYS A 605 -11.66 32.98 47.05
C LYS A 605 -12.47 33.87 47.97
N ASN A 606 -13.03 34.95 47.42
CA ASN A 606 -13.73 36.01 48.18
C ASN A 606 -12.89 36.57 49.34
N GLY A 607 -11.58 36.69 49.15
CA GLY A 607 -10.64 37.14 50.17
C GLY A 607 -10.21 36.08 51.19
N ALA A 608 -10.83 34.90 51.21
CA ALA A 608 -10.41 33.78 52.06
C ALA A 608 -9.30 32.95 51.39
N PRO A 609 -8.22 32.58 52.11
CA PRO A 609 -7.13 31.80 51.54
C PRO A 609 -7.57 30.36 51.24
N VAL A 610 -7.12 29.83 50.10
CA VAL A 610 -7.32 28.46 49.62
C VAL A 610 -5.94 27.90 49.25
N LYS A 611 -5.52 26.87 49.97
CA LYS A 611 -4.24 26.21 49.69
C LYS A 611 -4.34 25.36 48.41
N LEU A 612 -3.32 25.46 47.57
CA LEU A 612 -3.13 24.67 46.35
C LEU A 612 -2.18 23.51 46.63
N ASP A 613 -2.48 22.34 46.09
CA ASP A 613 -1.59 21.16 46.19
C ASP A 613 -0.29 21.37 45.40
N THR A 614 -0.32 22.24 44.39
CA THR A 614 0.84 22.65 43.61
C THR A 614 0.65 24.11 43.21
N PRO A 615 1.68 24.97 43.34
CA PRO A 615 1.59 26.36 42.96
C PRO A 615 1.12 26.54 41.50
N ALA A 616 0.42 27.63 41.24
CA ALA A 616 0.10 28.01 39.88
C ALA A 616 1.37 28.37 39.10
N GLN A 617 1.43 27.98 37.83
CA GLN A 617 2.61 28.11 36.99
C GLN A 617 2.27 28.72 35.64
N LEU A 618 3.25 29.36 35.02
CA LEU A 618 3.16 29.79 33.64
C LEU A 618 3.78 28.70 32.76
N VAL A 619 3.00 28.10 31.87
CA VAL A 619 3.47 27.11 30.90
C VAL A 619 3.17 27.65 29.51
N ASN A 620 4.21 27.88 28.70
CA ASN A 620 4.10 28.46 27.36
C ASN A 620 3.27 29.76 27.30
N GLY A 621 3.32 30.58 28.35
CA GLY A 621 2.54 31.83 28.45
C GLY A 621 1.12 31.67 29.01
N TYR A 622 0.66 30.45 29.29
CA TYR A 622 -0.66 30.19 29.88
C TYR A 622 -0.59 29.99 31.38
N THR A 623 -1.54 30.58 32.12
CA THR A 623 -1.71 30.34 33.55
C THR A 623 -2.31 28.95 33.79
N MET A 624 -1.50 28.06 34.37
CA MET A 624 -1.87 26.69 34.73
C MET A 624 -2.02 26.59 36.25
N ALA A 625 -3.10 25.97 36.71
CA ALA A 625 -3.35 25.75 38.14
C ALA A 625 -3.90 24.32 38.38
N PRO A 626 -3.84 23.78 39.60
CA PRO A 626 -4.31 22.43 39.88
C PRO A 626 -5.74 22.23 39.38
N ALA A 627 -5.96 21.18 38.59
CA ALA A 627 -7.23 20.95 37.90
C ALA A 627 -8.41 20.82 38.88
N ARG A 628 -8.17 20.27 40.07
CA ARG A 628 -9.16 20.21 41.16
C ARG A 628 -9.58 21.61 41.61
N PHE A 629 -8.62 22.50 41.91
CA PHE A 629 -8.92 23.89 42.28
C PHE A 629 -9.74 24.57 41.18
N VAL A 630 -9.30 24.45 39.92
CA VAL A 630 -9.98 25.11 38.78
C VAL A 630 -11.40 24.55 38.56
N GLY A 631 -11.61 23.23 38.67
CA GLY A 631 -12.92 22.62 38.46
C GLY A 631 -13.91 22.85 39.61
N GLU A 632 -13.44 22.88 40.85
CA GLU A 632 -14.30 22.97 42.04
C GLU A 632 -14.61 24.41 42.47
N THR A 633 -13.81 25.39 42.01
CA THR A 633 -13.93 26.80 42.42
C THR A 633 -15.34 27.37 42.21
N PHE A 634 -15.99 27.02 41.09
CA PHE A 634 -17.36 27.46 40.78
C PHE A 634 -18.42 26.37 41.00
N GLY A 635 -18.15 25.44 41.92
CA GLY A 635 -19.10 24.42 42.36
C GLY A 635 -19.12 23.16 41.51
N GLY A 636 -18.15 22.94 40.63
CA GLY A 636 -18.01 21.63 39.96
C GLY A 636 -17.50 20.54 40.90
N THR A 637 -17.62 19.28 40.48
CA THR A 637 -16.90 18.14 41.07
C THR A 637 -15.83 17.67 40.10
N VAL A 638 -14.66 17.26 40.60
CA VAL A 638 -13.54 16.81 39.77
C VAL A 638 -13.17 15.37 40.10
N ASN A 639 -13.12 14.53 39.06
CA ASN A 639 -12.58 13.18 39.11
C ASN A 639 -11.40 13.06 38.12
N TYR A 640 -10.45 12.16 38.39
CA TYR A 640 -9.39 11.83 37.44
C TYR A 640 -9.48 10.36 37.06
N ASP A 641 -9.64 10.09 35.76
CA ASP A 641 -9.55 8.74 35.22
C ASP A 641 -8.12 8.48 34.73
N GLY A 642 -7.38 7.66 35.49
CA GLY A 642 -6.01 7.30 35.18
C GLY A 642 -5.88 6.42 33.93
N THR A 643 -6.93 5.66 33.56
CA THR A 643 -6.92 4.81 32.36
C THR A 643 -6.91 5.67 31.11
N SER A 644 -7.81 6.65 31.03
CA SER A 644 -7.90 7.56 29.89
C SER A 644 -7.06 8.84 30.03
N ARG A 645 -6.37 9.03 31.16
CA ARG A 645 -5.68 10.28 31.55
C ARG A 645 -6.58 11.51 31.37
N THR A 646 -7.78 11.44 31.92
CA THR A 646 -8.80 12.48 31.77
C THR A 646 -9.18 13.09 33.11
N VAL A 647 -9.10 14.41 33.22
CA VAL A 647 -9.78 15.17 34.28
C VAL A 647 -11.24 15.35 33.88
N GLN A 648 -12.15 14.78 34.66
CA GLN A 648 -13.58 14.88 34.46
C GLN A 648 -14.17 15.91 35.41
N ILE A 649 -14.77 16.96 34.87
CA ILE A 649 -15.41 18.03 35.65
C ILE A 649 -16.91 17.98 35.43
N THR A 650 -17.70 17.89 36.50
CA THR A 650 -19.17 17.97 36.44
C THR A 650 -19.65 19.24 37.11
N ALA A 651 -20.32 20.13 36.39
CA ALA A 651 -20.82 21.38 36.94
C ALA A 651 -22.06 21.15 37.83
N SER A 652 -22.08 21.70 39.05
CA SER A 652 -23.30 21.69 39.86
C SER A 652 -24.37 22.61 39.27
N GLY A 653 -25.53 22.06 38.93
CA GLY A 653 -26.67 22.82 38.39
C GLY A 653 -27.46 22.14 37.26
N LEU A 654 -26.97 21.04 36.70
CA LEU A 654 -27.72 20.15 35.81
C LEU A 654 -28.06 18.85 36.56
N GLN A 655 -28.96 18.93 37.54
CA GLN A 655 -29.77 17.75 37.82
C GLN A 655 -30.75 17.60 36.66
N ALA A 656 -30.79 16.39 36.10
CA ALA A 656 -31.71 16.03 35.03
C ALA A 656 -33.14 16.44 35.39
N SER A 657 -33.72 17.36 34.62
CA SER A 657 -35.17 17.43 34.48
C SER A 657 -35.63 16.22 33.66
N ALA A 658 -35.49 15.01 34.24
CA ALA A 658 -36.26 13.86 33.80
C ALA A 658 -37.69 14.10 34.29
N GLN A 659 -38.57 14.45 33.35
CA GLN A 659 -39.99 14.61 33.61
C GLN A 659 -40.54 13.42 34.40
N SER A 660 -41.18 13.70 35.53
CA SER A 660 -42.14 12.80 36.15
C SER A 660 -43.36 12.68 35.22
N GLY A 661 -43.26 11.81 34.22
CA GLY A 661 -44.39 11.30 33.45
C GLY A 661 -44.90 10.03 34.11
N LYS A 662 -46.17 10.04 34.51
CA LYS A 662 -46.89 8.98 35.21
C LYS A 662 -46.71 7.60 34.57
N ALA A 663 -46.54 6.59 35.42
CA ALA A 663 -46.73 5.19 35.07
C ALA A 663 -48.19 4.94 34.64
N GLY A 664 -48.37 4.23 33.53
CA GLY A 664 -49.66 3.73 33.04
C GLY A 664 -49.57 3.24 31.59
N ASP A 665 -49.49 1.91 31.45
CA ASP A 665 -49.95 1.09 30.31
C ASP A 665 -49.24 1.14 28.95
N THR A 666 -48.41 0.12 28.69
CA THR A 666 -48.68 -1.06 27.81
C THR A 666 -47.53 -1.48 26.86
N LEU A 667 -46.92 -2.62 27.23
CA LEU A 667 -46.60 -3.81 26.41
C LEU A 667 -46.38 -3.66 24.88
N ARG A 668 -45.12 -3.87 24.44
CA ARG A 668 -44.63 -4.97 23.55
C ARG A 668 -43.43 -4.51 22.72
N ALA A 669 -42.24 -5.05 23.03
CA ALA A 669 -41.21 -5.32 22.04
C ALA A 669 -40.38 -6.54 22.50
N ALA A 670 -40.30 -7.51 21.61
CA ALA A 670 -39.74 -8.84 21.83
C ALA A 670 -38.20 -8.81 21.90
N GLN A 671 -37.68 -9.30 23.02
CA GLN A 671 -36.80 -10.48 23.11
C GLN A 671 -36.10 -10.93 21.81
N PHE A 672 -34.79 -10.67 21.72
CA PHE A 672 -33.79 -11.66 21.31
C PHE A 672 -32.48 -11.35 22.03
N GLY A 673 -32.05 -12.31 22.85
CA GLY A 673 -30.85 -12.21 23.67
C GLY A 673 -29.61 -12.75 22.96
N LEU A 674 -28.46 -12.21 23.35
CA LEU A 674 -27.17 -12.89 23.33
C LEU A 674 -26.45 -12.51 24.62
N SER A 675 -26.44 -13.45 25.57
CA SER A 675 -25.65 -13.37 26.80
C SER A 675 -24.25 -13.92 26.53
N ALA A 676 -23.24 -13.09 26.72
CA ALA A 676 -21.87 -13.53 27.01
C ALA A 676 -21.68 -13.54 28.53
N SER A 677 -21.13 -14.61 29.08
CA SER A 677 -20.61 -14.65 30.45
C SER A 677 -19.22 -15.24 30.45
N ALA A 678 -18.28 -14.55 31.10
CA ALA A 678 -16.91 -14.97 31.33
C ALA A 678 -16.74 -15.60 32.73
N ASP A 679 -15.99 -16.71 32.77
CA ASP A 679 -14.96 -17.15 33.77
C ASP A 679 -15.34 -17.42 35.25
N PRO A 680 -14.50 -18.14 36.07
CA PRO A 680 -13.07 -18.52 35.88
C PRO A 680 -12.59 -19.95 36.32
N ALA A 681 -11.38 -20.33 35.85
CA ALA A 681 -10.21 -20.98 36.51
C ALA A 681 -10.23 -22.33 37.31
N VAL A 682 -9.38 -23.27 36.82
CA VAL A 682 -8.25 -24.02 37.48
C VAL A 682 -8.46 -25.35 38.27
N SER A 683 -7.81 -26.42 37.73
CA SER A 683 -6.89 -27.42 38.34
C SER A 683 -7.20 -28.93 38.19
N GLY A 684 -6.17 -29.69 37.75
CA GLY A 684 -5.92 -31.09 38.15
C GLY A 684 -6.21 -32.20 37.11
N GLY A 685 -5.18 -32.80 36.52
CA GLY A 685 -5.23 -34.18 35.99
C GLY A 685 -4.69 -35.19 37.02
N PRO A 686 -4.34 -36.45 36.67
CA PRO A 686 -4.70 -37.26 35.48
C PRO A 686 -5.22 -38.69 35.85
N ALA A 687 -5.81 -39.43 34.88
CA ALA A 687 -5.68 -40.90 34.71
C ALA A 687 -6.64 -41.49 33.64
N SER A 688 -6.07 -42.20 32.65
CA SER A 688 -6.71 -43.31 31.89
C SER A 688 -6.64 -44.61 32.72
N PRO A 689 -7.18 -45.80 32.32
CA PRO A 689 -7.80 -46.21 31.04
C PRO A 689 -9.09 -47.07 31.17
N ALA A 690 -9.77 -47.37 30.04
CA ALA A 690 -10.20 -48.73 29.63
C ALA A 690 -11.25 -48.73 28.49
N THR A 691 -10.80 -49.12 27.28
CA THR A 691 -11.32 -50.24 26.44
C THR A 691 -12.80 -50.65 26.49
N LEU A 692 -13.52 -50.67 25.34
CA LEU A 692 -13.63 -51.80 24.38
C LEU A 692 -14.82 -51.67 23.39
N GLY A 693 -14.57 -52.10 22.13
CA GLY A 693 -15.53 -52.68 21.17
C GLY A 693 -16.32 -51.66 20.33
N GLY A 694 -16.45 -51.75 19.02
CA GLY A 694 -16.06 -52.77 18.05
C GLY A 694 -17.09 -52.79 16.91
N ALA A 695 -16.57 -52.95 15.68
CA ALA A 695 -17.22 -53.41 14.46
C ALA A 695 -18.15 -52.45 13.65
N SER A 696 -17.65 -52.07 12.47
CA SER A 696 -18.44 -51.96 11.22
C SER A 696 -18.85 -53.36 10.72
N PRO A 697 -19.91 -53.49 9.90
CA PRO A 697 -19.83 -53.37 8.43
C PRO A 697 -20.99 -52.50 7.89
N GLY A 698 -20.98 -51.87 6.72
CA GLY A 698 -20.53 -52.34 5.41
C GLY A 698 -21.76 -52.47 4.49
N ALA A 699 -21.78 -51.61 3.47
CA ALA A 699 -22.35 -51.80 2.13
C ALA A 699 -23.79 -51.35 1.78
N LEU A 700 -23.86 -50.85 0.53
CA LEU A 700 -24.96 -50.84 -0.45
C LEU A 700 -25.74 -49.52 -0.67
N GLN A 701 -25.26 -48.78 -1.68
CA GLN A 701 -26.07 -48.10 -2.70
C GLN A 701 -26.89 -49.15 -3.52
N PRO A 702 -28.00 -48.80 -4.21
CA PRO A 702 -27.93 -47.94 -5.39
C PRO A 702 -29.12 -46.98 -5.63
N ALA A 703 -28.93 -46.10 -6.61
CA ALA A 703 -29.89 -45.15 -7.15
C ALA A 703 -31.04 -45.82 -7.94
N SER A 704 -32.20 -45.15 -8.04
CA SER A 704 -32.81 -44.71 -9.32
C SER A 704 -34.24 -44.18 -9.16
N SER A 705 -34.50 -43.10 -9.92
CA SER A 705 -35.72 -42.73 -10.66
C SER A 705 -37.11 -42.84 -10.04
N GLY A 706 -37.87 -41.75 -10.12
CA GLY A 706 -39.33 -41.77 -9.98
C GLY A 706 -39.96 -40.38 -10.06
N SER A 707 -40.25 -39.94 -11.28
CA SER A 707 -41.03 -38.76 -11.65
C SER A 707 -42.44 -38.74 -11.05
N ALA A 708 -42.94 -37.55 -10.70
CA ALA A 708 -44.36 -37.21 -10.86
C ALA A 708 -44.52 -35.68 -10.99
N SER A 709 -44.79 -35.27 -12.22
CA SER A 709 -45.34 -33.98 -12.61
C SER A 709 -46.80 -33.87 -12.19
N LEU A 710 -47.24 -32.66 -11.85
CA LEU A 710 -48.58 -32.18 -12.18
C LEU A 710 -48.48 -30.71 -12.62
N ASP A 711 -48.73 -30.54 -13.93
CA ASP A 711 -49.20 -29.34 -14.61
C ASP A 711 -50.44 -28.75 -13.90
N ALA A 712 -50.95 -27.55 -14.13
CA ALA A 712 -50.98 -26.65 -15.28
C ALA A 712 -51.57 -25.32 -14.71
N SER A 713 -51.56 -24.13 -15.31
CA SER A 713 -51.42 -23.71 -16.70
C SER A 713 -51.63 -22.19 -16.79
N LEU A 714 -50.85 -21.55 -17.69
CA LEU A 714 -51.24 -20.54 -18.71
C LEU A 714 -51.74 -19.15 -18.23
N SER A 715 -51.30 -18.01 -18.77
CA SER A 715 -50.84 -17.65 -20.13
C SER A 715 -50.03 -16.33 -20.04
N ALA A 716 -48.80 -16.23 -20.59
CA ALA A 716 -48.40 -15.94 -21.97
C ALA A 716 -48.69 -14.51 -22.47
N SER A 717 -47.63 -13.69 -22.62
CA SER A 717 -47.28 -13.10 -23.92
C SER A 717 -45.80 -12.72 -23.97
N SER A 718 -45.22 -13.00 -25.13
CA SER A 718 -43.81 -13.05 -25.49
C SER A 718 -43.33 -11.77 -26.16
N ALA A 719 -42.07 -11.40 -25.94
CA ALA A 719 -41.22 -10.80 -26.98
C ALA A 719 -39.76 -11.18 -26.71
N SER A 720 -39.23 -12.03 -27.59
CA SER A 720 -37.84 -12.49 -27.65
C SER A 720 -36.96 -11.48 -28.40
N SER A 721 -35.77 -11.21 -27.89
CA SER A 721 -34.59 -10.98 -28.72
C SER A 721 -33.36 -11.44 -27.94
N GLY A 722 -32.81 -12.58 -28.34
CA GLY A 722 -31.58 -13.13 -27.79
C GLY A 722 -30.36 -12.36 -28.28
N ALA A 723 -29.39 -12.17 -27.39
CA ALA A 723 -28.00 -11.90 -27.74
C ALA A 723 -27.16 -12.92 -26.98
N ALA A 724 -26.71 -13.95 -27.70
CA ALA A 724 -25.67 -14.85 -27.24
C ALA A 724 -24.33 -14.11 -27.35
N LEU A 725 -23.63 -13.97 -26.22
CA LEU A 725 -22.27 -13.46 -26.18
C LEU A 725 -21.30 -14.61 -26.48
N ALA A 726 -20.66 -14.53 -27.64
CA ALA A 726 -19.55 -15.39 -28.04
C ALA A 726 -18.25 -14.99 -27.34
N PRO A 727 -17.32 -15.92 -27.11
CA PRO A 727 -16.02 -15.66 -26.48
C PRO A 727 -15.12 -14.85 -27.43
N HIS A 728 -14.35 -13.92 -26.86
CA HIS A 728 -13.35 -13.11 -27.57
C HIS A 728 -12.20 -13.97 -28.12
N PRO A 729 -11.86 -13.88 -29.41
CA PRO A 729 -10.57 -14.30 -29.93
C PRO A 729 -9.69 -13.09 -30.24
N ALA A 730 -8.44 -13.09 -29.77
CA ALA A 730 -7.40 -12.27 -30.36
C ALA A 730 -7.03 -12.86 -31.72
N ALA A 731 -7.20 -12.06 -32.77
CA ALA A 731 -6.87 -12.42 -34.14
C ALA A 731 -5.35 -12.30 -34.37
N VAL A 732 -4.72 -13.42 -34.73
CA VAL A 732 -3.50 -13.43 -35.55
C VAL A 732 -3.94 -13.89 -36.94
N ALA A 733 -3.84 -13.00 -37.93
CA ALA A 733 -4.01 -13.35 -39.34
C ALA A 733 -2.65 -13.48 -40.02
N SER A 734 -2.49 -14.60 -40.71
CA SER A 734 -1.32 -15.14 -41.38
C SER A 734 -1.17 -14.66 -42.83
N SER A 735 0.03 -14.81 -43.40
CA SER A 735 0.23 -14.99 -44.84
C SER A 735 1.19 -16.16 -45.13
N SER A 736 0.56 -17.27 -45.57
CA SER A 736 0.95 -18.44 -46.39
C SER A 736 2.40 -18.77 -46.81
N ASP A 737 2.77 -20.02 -46.49
CA ASP A 737 3.30 -21.15 -47.30
C ASP A 737 4.60 -21.07 -48.13
N ALA A 738 5.54 -21.97 -47.79
CA ALA A 738 5.97 -23.09 -48.64
C ALA A 738 6.66 -24.23 -47.83
N ALA A 739 6.36 -25.47 -48.23
CA ALA A 739 6.57 -26.77 -47.57
C ALA A 739 8.01 -27.29 -47.39
N ALA A 740 8.23 -28.19 -46.40
CA ALA A 740 8.65 -29.60 -46.62
C ALA A 740 8.94 -30.41 -45.31
N ALA A 741 8.11 -31.42 -45.07
CA ALA A 741 8.28 -32.79 -44.52
C ALA A 741 9.46 -33.23 -43.57
N LEU A 742 9.03 -33.77 -42.40
CA LEU A 742 9.48 -34.96 -41.61
C LEU A 742 10.76 -34.91 -40.73
N PRO A 743 10.90 -35.76 -39.67
CA PRO A 743 9.93 -36.22 -38.64
C PRO A 743 10.46 -36.11 -37.18
N GLU A 744 9.60 -36.47 -36.21
CA GLU A 744 9.81 -36.52 -34.74
C GLU A 744 11.10 -37.19 -34.24
N GLN A 745 11.72 -36.59 -33.21
CA GLN A 745 12.41 -37.32 -32.14
C GLN A 745 12.21 -36.69 -30.77
N THR A 746 12.04 -37.59 -29.80
CA THR A 746 11.80 -37.42 -28.37
C THR A 746 12.88 -36.63 -27.64
N ASN A 747 12.47 -35.64 -26.83
CA ASN A 747 13.36 -34.91 -25.92
C ASN A 747 13.57 -35.66 -24.61
N ASN A 748 14.84 -35.78 -24.20
CA ASN A 748 15.27 -36.07 -22.83
C ASN A 748 16.34 -35.02 -22.47
N PRO A 749 16.28 -34.33 -21.31
CA PRO A 749 17.14 -33.19 -21.03
C PRO A 749 18.44 -33.62 -20.35
N GLY A 750 19.57 -33.35 -20.98
CA GLY A 750 20.88 -33.54 -20.36
C GLY A 750 22.01 -33.55 -21.36
N THR A 751 22.45 -32.36 -21.81
CA THR A 751 23.83 -32.01 -22.25
C THR A 751 23.80 -30.74 -23.09
N PHE A 752 23.94 -29.56 -22.47
CA PHE A 752 24.21 -28.32 -23.21
C PHE A 752 25.06 -27.33 -22.39
N VAL A 753 26.19 -27.79 -21.82
CA VAL A 753 27.27 -26.91 -21.37
C VAL A 753 28.61 -27.62 -21.58
N SER A 754 29.11 -27.60 -22.81
CA SER A 754 30.49 -28.04 -23.15
C SER A 754 30.95 -27.59 -24.55
N GLY A 755 30.04 -27.19 -25.44
CA GLY A 755 30.37 -26.90 -26.84
C GLY A 755 30.99 -25.54 -27.16
N VAL A 756 30.99 -24.56 -26.26
CA VAL A 756 31.35 -23.16 -26.60
C VAL A 756 32.78 -22.77 -26.16
N ILE A 757 33.45 -23.60 -25.36
CA ILE A 757 34.80 -23.30 -24.84
C ILE A 757 35.93 -23.90 -25.72
N SER A 758 35.62 -24.86 -26.61
CA SER A 758 36.64 -25.56 -27.42
C SER A 758 37.11 -24.80 -28.68
N THR A 759 36.30 -23.88 -29.21
CA THR A 759 36.57 -23.23 -30.51
C THR A 759 37.48 -22.00 -30.41
N ALA A 760 37.58 -21.37 -29.25
CA ALA A 760 38.48 -20.22 -29.01
C ALA A 760 39.94 -20.65 -28.79
N ALA A 761 40.17 -21.82 -28.19
CA ALA A 761 41.52 -22.35 -27.93
C ALA A 761 42.21 -22.90 -29.20
N GLN A 762 41.44 -23.38 -30.19
CA GLN A 762 42.00 -23.89 -31.45
C GLN A 762 42.43 -22.78 -32.43
N PHE A 763 41.85 -21.58 -32.33
CA PHE A 763 42.28 -20.43 -33.13
C PHE A 763 43.58 -19.79 -32.62
N ALA A 764 43.79 -19.75 -31.30
CA ALA A 764 45.02 -19.22 -30.70
C ALA A 764 46.26 -20.11 -30.98
N ALA A 765 46.08 -21.44 -31.08
CA ALA A 765 47.16 -22.38 -31.37
C ALA A 765 47.58 -22.42 -32.86
N ALA A 766 46.66 -22.10 -33.79
CA ALA A 766 46.98 -22.01 -35.22
C ALA A 766 47.73 -20.71 -35.56
N PHE A 767 47.39 -19.60 -34.89
CA PHE A 767 48.03 -18.29 -35.10
C PHE A 767 49.51 -18.27 -34.65
N PHE A 768 49.85 -19.03 -33.60
CA PHE A 768 51.22 -19.14 -33.10
C PHE A 768 52.13 -20.05 -33.95
N ARG A 769 51.58 -21.00 -34.74
CA ARG A 769 52.39 -21.87 -35.62
C ARG A 769 52.78 -21.22 -36.95
N THR A 770 52.06 -20.18 -37.39
CA THR A 770 52.39 -19.47 -38.65
C THR A 770 53.44 -18.37 -38.43
N LEU A 771 53.62 -17.87 -37.20
CA LEU A 771 54.64 -16.86 -36.87
C LEU A 771 56.07 -17.43 -36.75
N GLN A 772 56.24 -18.74 -36.62
CA GLN A 772 57.56 -19.39 -36.56
C GLN A 772 58.16 -19.77 -37.92
N ALA A 773 57.49 -19.50 -39.05
CA ALA A 773 57.93 -19.94 -40.39
C ALA A 773 58.47 -18.84 -41.33
N VAL A 774 58.64 -17.58 -40.89
CA VAL A 774 59.09 -16.47 -41.78
C VAL A 774 60.43 -15.82 -41.37
N VAL A 775 61.15 -16.36 -40.37
CA VAL A 775 62.52 -15.90 -40.08
C VAL A 775 63.50 -17.05 -40.30
N SER A 776 63.96 -17.23 -41.54
CA SER A 776 65.19 -17.96 -41.88
C SER A 776 65.63 -17.65 -43.32
N LEU A 777 66.90 -17.21 -43.45
CA LEU A 777 67.84 -17.25 -44.60
C LEU A 777 68.08 -15.95 -45.43
N PRO A 778 69.33 -15.74 -45.92
CA PRO A 778 70.18 -14.65 -45.40
C PRO A 778 70.86 -13.76 -46.46
N ALA A 779 71.71 -12.86 -45.94
CA ALA A 779 72.73 -11.99 -46.54
C ALA A 779 72.26 -10.58 -46.93
#